data_AF-A0A2M7BZM3-F1
#
_entry.id   AF-A0A2M7BZM3-F1
#
_cell.length_a   1.000
_cell.length_b   1.000
_cell.length_c   1.000
_cell.angle_alpha   90.00
_cell.angle_beta   90.00
_cell.angle_gamma   90.00
#
_symmetry.space_group_name_H-M   'P 1'
#
loop_
_entity.id
_entity.type
_entity.pdbx_description
1 polymer ?
#
loop_
_entity_poly.entity_id
_entity_poly.type
_entity_poly.pdbx_seq_one_letter_code
_entity_poly.pdbx_strand_id
1 'polypeptide(L)'
;MNFVHRAEGETGEETCFCDHLHPSQKLGYMIKPISISLSPNTERDDVILAWKLLFQPRRWKKGKVAEQLEQKFEEYLKVRHAFSFNSGRSALMAILEAMEIKKGDEVLLQAFTCNVAVNPILNRGAKPIFIDVDETINMDPDDLKKKITLKSKAVMIQHNFGWPAQIEEISEIVKKNNLYLIEDCTHSLGAEYKGKKIGTFGNASFFSFSRDKVISSVFGGMAVTNDGRIAERIKKFREELNYPSNFWILQQLLHPILMNWLILPCYGLNQYLGRIVLGFLHKISILSKAVYKKEKRGERVKYFPKKLPNALAMLALNQFQKLERLNRHRREIAEFYKRNLKNRFLLPLSKGDQDRTPVFMRYPVLVDELRSSSRFTNARVMDDDTDDVLKKARKRKIFLDDGWRKSPIVPLDTDLKKMNYNLGSCPKAEKIAKRIVNLPTHINISEKEAQRIVNFLKIYGSRRKLRSLLHLRSASPRLVIKEIQNKEIWENFLLECEEKTFLSSWNWGEFQKMSGNKIWRLGVFEANGDPLSVALVVRVQARRGTFLFVPHGPNIKSKIKNRAPSPRGGGEGEEEDEVLFAFQKSKILEALLNELKKIAKEENCSFIKIAPILIGNEENIEIFKNLGFREAPIHIHPEITWELNLEKSEEELLMDMRKTTRYLIRQAFAKGEDGRRNKFFLPSRLRLDERSSSTRQGFRIEDLKIKKSQNPKDIEIFNTLYQKTVNRHHFIPFSLNYLKNEFSAFLADGQILVFLAEYQGECLASAIIIFWQGMAFYHQGASSQKYPKIPASHLLQWEVIKEAKKRGCKIYNFWGIIPIENFKKHPWYGLTLFKMGFGGYKKEYVKTQDLPLSIRYWLTFAFEKLRKKKRGF
;
A
#
# COMPACT_ATOMS: atom_id res chain seq x y z
N MET A 1 41.76 -10.82 12.80
CA MET A 1 42.71 -11.89 12.44
C MET A 1 41.96 -12.87 11.57
N ASN A 2 42.39 -13.00 10.31
CA ASN A 2 41.74 -13.74 9.23
C ASN A 2 41.76 -15.25 9.49
N PHE A 3 40.70 -15.98 9.14
CA PHE A 3 40.83 -17.33 8.58
C PHE A 3 39.70 -17.60 7.58
N VAL A 4 40.13 -17.85 6.34
CA VAL A 4 39.38 -18.28 5.17
C VAL A 4 39.36 -19.80 5.18
N HIS A 5 38.22 -20.43 4.91
CA HIS A 5 38.20 -21.75 4.28
C HIS A 5 36.99 -21.88 3.34
N ARG A 6 37.31 -22.11 2.06
CA ARG A 6 36.45 -22.60 0.99
C ARG A 6 36.07 -24.07 1.25
N ALA A 7 34.83 -24.41 0.96
CA ALA A 7 34.44 -25.73 0.46
C ALA A 7 33.21 -25.55 -0.45
N GLU A 8 33.43 -25.75 -1.75
CA GLU A 8 32.44 -26.22 -2.73
C GLU A 8 32.07 -27.67 -2.32
N GLY A 9 30.91 -28.27 -2.57
CA GLY A 9 29.65 -27.94 -3.24
C GLY A 9 28.78 -29.19 -3.07
N GLU A 10 27.45 -29.07 -3.13
CA GLU A 10 26.53 -30.09 -3.65
C GLU A 10 25.09 -29.59 -3.56
N THR A 11 24.37 -29.87 -4.63
CA THR A 11 23.10 -29.35 -5.09
C THR A 11 21.91 -29.95 -4.34
N GLY A 12 21.02 -29.10 -3.86
CA GLY A 12 19.67 -29.47 -3.42
C GLY A 12 18.71 -28.37 -3.85
N GLU A 13 17.85 -28.70 -4.82
CA GLU A 13 16.78 -27.83 -5.32
C GLU A 13 15.80 -27.48 -4.19
N GLU A 14 15.69 -26.20 -3.86
CA GLU A 14 14.50 -25.63 -3.21
C GLU A 14 14.00 -24.45 -4.05
N THR A 15 12.85 -24.68 -4.67
CA THR A 15 12.05 -23.73 -5.43
C THR A 15 11.52 -22.63 -4.51
N CYS A 16 12.03 -21.41 -4.66
CA CYS A 16 11.37 -20.20 -4.12
C CYS A 16 11.23 -19.15 -5.23
N PHE A 17 10.05 -19.13 -5.84
CA PHE A 17 9.58 -18.08 -6.75
C PHE A 17 9.32 -16.79 -5.95
N CYS A 18 10.35 -15.99 -5.68
CA CYS A 18 10.22 -14.57 -5.29
C CYS A 18 11.61 -13.92 -5.12
N ASP A 19 12.40 -13.76 -6.19
CA ASP A 19 13.55 -12.83 -6.14
C ASP A 19 14.09 -12.49 -7.54
N HIS A 20 13.36 -11.64 -8.27
CA HIS A 20 13.88 -10.93 -9.44
C HIS A 20 13.66 -9.41 -9.32
N LEU A 21 14.30 -8.79 -8.33
CA LEU A 21 14.56 -7.35 -8.35
C LEU A 21 16.04 -7.10 -8.00
N HIS A 22 16.79 -6.59 -8.99
CA HIS A 22 18.22 -6.29 -8.85
C HIS A 22 18.48 -5.27 -7.72
N PRO A 23 19.58 -5.39 -6.93
CA PRO A 23 19.89 -4.51 -5.79
C PRO A 23 20.03 -3.02 -6.14
N SER A 24 20.32 -2.68 -7.40
CA SER A 24 20.39 -1.30 -7.90
C SER A 24 19.03 -0.63 -8.11
N GLN A 25 17.92 -1.37 -7.95
CA GLN A 25 16.55 -0.84 -8.02
C GLN A 25 16.06 -0.27 -6.67
N LYS A 26 16.74 -0.54 -5.55
CA LYS A 26 16.27 -0.13 -4.21
C LYS A 26 16.43 1.36 -3.89
N LEU A 27 17.31 2.11 -4.59
CA LEU A 27 17.62 3.50 -4.23
C LEU A 27 16.77 4.56 -4.98
N GLY A 28 16.12 4.20 -6.09
CA GLY A 28 15.33 5.13 -6.92
C GLY A 28 13.82 5.18 -6.63
N TYR A 29 13.29 4.19 -5.91
CA TYR A 29 11.84 4.01 -5.70
C TYR A 29 11.25 4.84 -4.55
N MET A 30 12.06 5.50 -3.71
CA MET A 30 11.56 6.22 -2.53
C MET A 30 11.07 7.65 -2.80
N ILE A 31 11.13 8.16 -4.04
CA ILE A 31 10.83 9.58 -4.32
C ILE A 31 9.71 9.77 -5.36
N LYS A 32 9.40 8.84 -6.26
CA LYS A 32 8.40 9.12 -7.32
C LYS A 32 6.95 9.10 -6.76
N PRO A 33 6.10 10.10 -7.10
CA PRO A 33 4.70 10.07 -6.71
C PRO A 33 3.91 9.03 -7.52
N ILE A 34 2.84 8.50 -6.95
CA ILE A 34 1.86 7.71 -7.70
C ILE A 34 1.07 8.68 -8.58
N SER A 35 1.02 8.44 -9.88
CA SER A 35 0.40 9.34 -10.85
C SER A 35 -0.30 8.56 -11.95
N ILE A 36 -1.37 9.12 -12.52
CA ILE A 36 -2.06 8.58 -13.69
C ILE A 36 -1.64 9.16 -15.03
N SER A 37 -1.29 10.44 -15.10
CA SER A 37 -1.02 11.12 -16.38
C SER A 37 0.01 12.25 -16.31
N LEU A 38 0.74 12.41 -15.18
CA LEU A 38 1.76 13.46 -15.06
C LEU A 38 2.92 13.27 -16.04
N SER A 39 3.35 12.03 -16.30
CA SER A 39 4.51 11.72 -17.15
C SER A 39 4.14 10.83 -18.34
N PRO A 40 4.95 10.87 -19.41
CA PRO A 40 4.91 9.85 -20.44
C PRO A 40 5.02 8.44 -19.85
N ASN A 41 4.32 7.48 -20.44
CA ASN A 41 4.39 6.05 -20.12
C ASN A 41 5.70 5.44 -20.66
N THR A 42 6.83 5.93 -20.14
CA THR A 42 8.18 5.54 -20.57
C THR A 42 8.91 4.77 -19.48
N GLU A 43 9.72 3.82 -19.90
CA GLU A 43 10.69 3.10 -19.09
C GLU A 43 12.11 3.65 -19.32
N ARG A 44 13.10 3.08 -18.64
CA ARG A 44 14.48 3.58 -18.66
C ARG A 44 15.09 3.55 -20.06
N ASP A 45 14.82 2.52 -20.84
CA ASP A 45 15.28 2.37 -22.21
C ASP A 45 14.72 3.45 -23.13
N ASP A 46 13.45 3.83 -22.98
CA ASP A 46 12.84 4.93 -23.76
C ASP A 46 13.49 6.28 -23.43
N VAL A 47 13.79 6.53 -22.14
CA VAL A 47 14.47 7.75 -21.68
C VAL A 47 15.90 7.80 -22.23
N ILE A 48 16.62 6.68 -22.21
CA ILE A 48 17.96 6.57 -22.78
C ILE A 48 17.92 6.79 -24.30
N LEU A 49 16.93 6.22 -25.00
CA LEU A 49 16.76 6.41 -26.43
C LEU A 49 16.48 7.88 -26.77
N ALA A 50 15.58 8.54 -26.04
CA ALA A 50 15.32 9.96 -26.20
C ALA A 50 16.59 10.81 -25.96
N TRP A 51 17.36 10.48 -24.92
CA TRP A 51 18.61 11.16 -24.60
C TRP A 51 19.67 10.97 -25.70
N LYS A 52 19.86 9.75 -26.21
CA LYS A 52 20.76 9.48 -27.35
C LYS A 52 20.35 10.28 -28.59
N LEU A 53 19.04 10.38 -28.86
CA LEU A 53 18.52 11.12 -30.00
C LEU A 53 18.78 12.64 -29.89
N LEU A 54 18.89 13.22 -28.70
CA LEU A 54 19.26 14.65 -28.56
C LEU A 54 20.59 14.98 -29.25
N PHE A 55 21.54 14.04 -29.23
CA PHE A 55 22.86 14.19 -29.84
C PHE A 55 22.91 13.70 -31.30
N GLN A 56 21.77 13.34 -31.89
CA GLN A 56 21.67 12.88 -33.28
C GLN A 56 20.65 13.69 -34.12
N PRO A 57 20.76 15.04 -34.23
CA PRO A 57 19.79 15.87 -34.97
C PRO A 57 19.55 15.45 -36.42
N ARG A 58 20.57 14.88 -37.07
CA ARG A 58 20.47 14.35 -38.45
C ARG A 58 19.42 13.25 -38.60
N ARG A 59 19.06 12.54 -37.52
CA ARG A 59 18.08 11.44 -37.51
C ARG A 59 16.66 11.87 -37.12
N TRP A 60 16.42 13.17 -36.90
CA TRP A 60 15.15 13.63 -36.32
C TRP A 60 13.97 13.59 -37.26
N LYS A 61 14.13 14.07 -38.50
CA LYS A 61 13.03 14.29 -39.44
C LYS A 61 12.77 13.10 -40.34
N LYS A 62 13.66 12.83 -41.29
CA LYS A 62 13.50 11.80 -42.32
C LYS A 62 14.20 10.50 -41.90
N GLY A 63 13.63 9.36 -42.28
CA GLY A 63 14.18 8.02 -42.08
C GLY A 63 13.11 6.95 -42.28
N LYS A 64 13.52 5.68 -42.35
CA LYS A 64 12.63 4.54 -42.66
C LYS A 64 11.85 4.00 -41.45
N VAL A 65 12.05 4.54 -40.25
CA VAL A 65 11.47 3.96 -39.03
C VAL A 65 9.96 4.18 -38.95
N ALA A 66 9.45 5.26 -39.56
CA ALA A 66 8.01 5.48 -39.67
C ALA A 66 7.34 4.38 -40.53
N GLU A 67 7.95 4.02 -41.66
CA GLU A 67 7.49 2.93 -42.54
C GLU A 67 7.57 1.57 -41.84
N GLN A 68 8.64 1.31 -41.09
CA GLN A 68 8.75 0.09 -40.27
C GLN A 68 7.66 0.01 -39.21
N LEU A 69 7.32 1.13 -38.57
CA LEU A 69 6.23 1.18 -37.60
C LEU A 69 4.87 0.93 -38.27
N GLU A 70 4.65 1.47 -39.48
CA GLU A 70 3.45 1.23 -40.28
C GLU A 70 3.30 -0.26 -40.61
N GLN A 71 4.36 -0.90 -41.12
CA GLN A 71 4.38 -2.35 -41.38
C GLN A 71 4.08 -3.18 -40.12
N LYS A 72 4.64 -2.78 -38.97
CA LYS A 72 4.34 -3.46 -37.69
C LYS A 72 2.89 -3.34 -37.27
N PHE A 73 2.22 -2.22 -37.59
CA PHE A 73 0.78 -2.06 -37.36
C PHE A 73 -0.06 -2.91 -38.32
N GLU A 74 0.32 -2.98 -39.60
CA GLU A 74 -0.32 -3.84 -40.60
C GLU A 74 -0.27 -5.31 -40.18
N GLU A 75 0.92 -5.80 -39.82
CA GLU A 75 1.15 -7.15 -39.29
C GLU A 75 0.34 -7.42 -38.02
N TYR A 76 0.39 -6.51 -37.05
CA TYR A 76 -0.21 -6.71 -35.73
C TYR A 76 -1.75 -6.70 -35.75
N LEU A 77 -2.33 -5.76 -36.50
CA LEU A 77 -3.79 -5.63 -36.62
C LEU A 77 -4.37 -6.51 -37.74
N LYS A 78 -3.52 -7.07 -38.61
CA LYS A 78 -3.91 -7.77 -39.83
C LYS A 78 -4.76 -6.89 -40.75
N VAL A 79 -4.27 -5.68 -40.99
CA VAL A 79 -4.89 -4.68 -41.89
C VAL A 79 -4.00 -4.43 -43.09
N ARG A 80 -4.59 -3.98 -44.21
CA ARG A 80 -3.87 -3.81 -45.48
C ARG A 80 -3.00 -2.54 -45.53
N HIS A 81 -3.42 -1.48 -44.84
CA HIS A 81 -2.76 -0.18 -44.94
C HIS A 81 -2.66 0.52 -43.59
N ALA A 82 -1.48 1.04 -43.25
CA ALA A 82 -1.22 1.90 -42.12
C ALA A 82 -0.45 3.18 -42.51
N PHE A 83 -0.84 4.32 -41.93
CA PHE A 83 -0.24 5.63 -42.22
C PHE A 83 0.03 6.41 -40.93
N SER A 84 1.30 6.69 -40.65
CA SER A 84 1.71 7.40 -39.45
C SER A 84 1.65 8.92 -39.60
N PHE A 85 1.28 9.58 -38.51
CA PHE A 85 1.18 11.04 -38.41
C PHE A 85 1.77 11.53 -37.09
N ASN A 86 2.05 12.83 -36.99
CA ASN A 86 2.55 13.42 -35.74
C ASN A 86 1.54 13.39 -34.58
N SER A 87 0.28 13.02 -34.81
CA SER A 87 -0.72 12.84 -33.77
C SER A 87 -1.94 12.03 -34.23
N GLY A 88 -2.70 11.47 -33.29
CA GLY A 88 -4.01 10.85 -33.59
C GLY A 88 -5.03 11.83 -34.18
N ARG A 89 -4.96 13.12 -33.83
CA ARG A 89 -5.80 14.17 -34.45
C ARG A 89 -5.51 14.32 -35.93
N SER A 90 -4.23 14.26 -36.29
CA SER A 90 -3.77 14.34 -37.68
C SER A 90 -4.23 13.12 -38.49
N ALA A 91 -4.21 11.94 -37.88
CA ALA A 91 -4.76 10.72 -38.46
C ALA A 91 -6.28 10.84 -38.69
N LEU A 92 -7.05 11.33 -37.69
CA LEU A 92 -8.48 11.57 -37.84
C LEU A 92 -8.78 12.63 -38.93
N MET A 93 -8.00 13.72 -39.01
CA MET A 93 -8.13 14.70 -40.10
C MET A 93 -7.95 14.04 -41.48
N ALA A 94 -6.97 13.15 -41.63
CA ALA A 94 -6.74 12.43 -42.88
C ALA A 94 -7.90 11.47 -43.23
N ILE A 95 -8.46 10.79 -42.22
CA ILE A 95 -9.62 9.90 -42.41
C ILE A 95 -10.86 10.69 -42.86
N LEU A 96 -11.17 11.80 -42.19
CA LEU A 96 -12.31 12.65 -42.54
C LEU A 96 -12.15 13.28 -43.94
N GLU A 97 -10.93 13.64 -44.33
CA GLU A 97 -10.62 14.08 -45.69
C GLU A 97 -10.85 12.95 -46.71
N ALA A 98 -10.33 11.76 -46.43
CA ALA A 98 -10.42 10.61 -47.33
C ALA A 98 -11.87 10.13 -47.53
N MET A 99 -12.71 10.26 -46.49
CA MET A 99 -14.15 10.00 -46.54
C MET A 99 -14.97 11.15 -47.14
N GLU A 100 -14.30 12.24 -47.55
CA GLU A 100 -14.94 13.42 -48.15
C GLU A 100 -16.03 14.05 -47.28
N ILE A 101 -15.83 14.05 -45.96
CA ILE A 101 -16.73 14.75 -45.04
C ILE A 101 -16.66 16.25 -45.34
N LYS A 102 -17.82 16.86 -45.59
CA LYS A 102 -17.98 18.23 -46.06
C LYS A 102 -18.77 19.08 -45.06
N LYS A 103 -18.79 20.39 -45.31
CA LYS A 103 -19.59 21.33 -44.54
C LYS A 103 -21.07 20.94 -44.59
N GLY A 104 -21.72 20.88 -43.42
CA GLY A 104 -23.12 20.53 -43.30
C GLY A 104 -23.41 19.04 -43.08
N ASP A 105 -22.43 18.16 -43.29
CA ASP A 105 -22.54 16.75 -42.91
C ASP A 105 -22.59 16.59 -41.39
N GLU A 106 -23.30 15.56 -40.92
CA GLU A 106 -23.34 15.18 -39.51
C GLU A 106 -22.41 13.98 -39.25
N VAL A 107 -21.52 14.13 -38.28
CA VAL A 107 -20.66 13.06 -37.76
C VAL A 107 -21.13 12.72 -36.35
N LEU A 108 -21.68 11.53 -36.17
CA LEU A 108 -22.17 11.06 -34.88
C LEU A 108 -21.00 10.50 -34.07
N LEU A 109 -20.86 10.92 -32.83
CA LEU A 109 -19.80 10.47 -31.94
C LEU A 109 -20.32 10.38 -30.51
N GLN A 110 -19.73 9.53 -29.69
CA GLN A 110 -20.18 9.41 -28.32
C GLN A 110 -19.79 10.62 -27.46
N ALA A 111 -20.66 10.93 -26.50
CA ALA A 111 -20.35 11.71 -25.33
C ALA A 111 -19.54 10.87 -24.33
N PHE A 112 -18.98 11.59 -23.37
CA PHE A 112 -17.74 11.27 -22.67
C PHE A 112 -16.55 10.97 -23.59
N THR A 113 -16.10 12.04 -24.27
CA THR A 113 -14.94 12.07 -25.17
C THR A 113 -14.03 13.29 -24.90
N CYS A 114 -12.92 13.41 -25.63
CA CYS A 114 -12.00 14.53 -25.56
C CYS A 114 -12.27 15.55 -26.67
N ASN A 115 -12.11 16.84 -26.38
CA ASN A 115 -12.29 17.90 -27.37
C ASN A 115 -11.44 17.73 -28.65
N VAL A 116 -10.30 17.04 -28.55
CA VAL A 116 -9.42 16.75 -29.67
C VAL A 116 -10.01 15.79 -30.71
N ALA A 117 -11.04 15.00 -30.34
CA ALA A 117 -11.80 14.16 -31.26
C ALA A 117 -12.90 14.96 -31.99
N VAL A 118 -13.43 16.00 -31.34
CA VAL A 118 -14.45 16.90 -31.90
C VAL A 118 -13.84 17.88 -32.91
N ASN A 119 -12.67 18.43 -32.59
CA ASN A 119 -12.04 19.50 -33.39
C ASN A 119 -11.85 19.15 -34.89
N PRO A 120 -11.37 17.96 -35.28
CA PRO A 120 -11.26 17.59 -36.70
C PRO A 120 -12.59 17.64 -37.46
N ILE A 121 -13.71 17.30 -36.82
CA ILE A 121 -15.06 17.37 -37.40
C ILE A 121 -15.42 18.84 -37.66
N LEU A 122 -15.25 19.70 -36.64
CA LEU A 122 -15.51 21.14 -36.76
C LEU A 122 -14.63 21.82 -37.81
N ASN A 123 -13.36 21.41 -37.92
CA ASN A 123 -12.42 21.96 -38.91
C ASN A 123 -12.82 21.67 -40.36
N ARG A 124 -13.62 20.62 -40.61
CA ARG A 124 -14.21 20.32 -41.93
C ARG A 124 -15.52 21.08 -42.19
N GLY A 125 -16.00 21.84 -41.20
CA GLY A 125 -17.32 22.48 -41.23
C GLY A 125 -18.48 21.50 -41.03
N ALA A 126 -18.20 20.24 -40.66
CA ALA A 126 -19.20 19.26 -40.32
C ALA A 126 -19.73 19.49 -38.90
N LYS A 127 -20.92 18.96 -38.62
CA LYS A 127 -21.62 19.11 -37.35
C LYS A 127 -21.44 17.84 -36.49
N PRO A 128 -20.81 17.93 -35.31
CA PRO A 128 -20.75 16.80 -34.39
C PRO A 128 -22.13 16.57 -33.76
N ILE A 129 -22.60 15.31 -33.78
CA ILE A 129 -23.84 14.88 -33.13
C ILE A 129 -23.50 13.91 -32.01
N PHE A 130 -23.70 14.35 -30.77
CA PHE A 130 -23.28 13.58 -29.59
C PHE A 130 -24.30 12.51 -29.20
N ILE A 131 -23.84 11.27 -29.13
CA ILE A 131 -24.57 10.09 -28.67
C ILE A 131 -24.26 9.85 -27.19
N ASP A 132 -25.25 9.58 -26.34
CA ASP A 132 -25.02 9.28 -24.93
C ASP A 132 -24.27 7.95 -24.75
N VAL A 133 -23.87 7.65 -23.51
CA VAL A 133 -23.13 6.42 -23.17
C VAL A 133 -23.98 5.40 -22.44
N ASP A 134 -23.66 4.12 -22.62
CA ASP A 134 -24.20 3.03 -21.81
C ASP A 134 -23.48 2.92 -20.45
N GLU A 135 -23.86 1.93 -19.64
CA GLU A 135 -23.20 1.61 -18.37
C GLU A 135 -21.71 1.25 -18.47
N THR A 136 -21.20 0.91 -19.66
CA THR A 136 -19.77 0.67 -19.91
C THR A 136 -19.02 1.96 -20.27
N ILE A 137 -19.70 3.11 -20.27
CA ILE A 137 -19.17 4.42 -20.68
C ILE A 137 -18.78 4.41 -22.18
N ASN A 138 -19.31 3.49 -22.98
CA ASN A 138 -19.17 3.51 -24.44
C ASN A 138 -20.47 3.98 -25.09
N MET A 139 -20.44 4.29 -26.38
CA MET A 139 -21.61 4.70 -27.15
C MET A 139 -22.83 3.80 -26.91
N ASP A 140 -23.97 4.42 -26.56
CA ASP A 140 -25.27 3.74 -26.42
C ASP A 140 -25.88 3.49 -27.81
N PRO A 141 -26.04 2.23 -28.25
CA PRO A 141 -26.60 1.90 -29.57
C PRO A 141 -28.03 2.40 -29.77
N ASP A 142 -28.83 2.51 -28.70
CA ASP A 142 -30.23 2.96 -28.80
C ASP A 142 -30.33 4.48 -28.96
N ASP A 143 -29.44 5.23 -28.30
CA ASP A 143 -29.35 6.67 -28.53
C ASP A 143 -28.76 6.99 -29.92
N LEU A 144 -27.86 6.14 -30.43
CA LEU A 144 -27.36 6.23 -31.80
C LEU A 144 -28.51 6.12 -32.81
N LYS A 145 -29.34 5.07 -32.71
CA LYS A 145 -30.50 4.86 -33.62
C LYS A 145 -31.42 6.09 -33.65
N LYS A 146 -31.66 6.74 -32.51
CA LYS A 146 -32.56 7.91 -32.38
C LYS A 146 -32.01 9.19 -33.01
N LYS A 147 -30.69 9.34 -33.10
CA LYS A 147 -30.03 10.59 -33.52
C LYS A 147 -29.52 10.55 -34.96
N ILE A 148 -29.63 9.41 -35.65
CA ILE A 148 -29.35 9.33 -37.09
C ILE A 148 -30.37 10.17 -37.86
N THR A 149 -29.88 10.91 -38.84
CA THR A 149 -30.65 11.78 -39.73
C THR A 149 -30.20 11.57 -41.18
N LEU A 150 -30.92 12.15 -42.15
CA LEU A 150 -30.49 12.17 -43.55
C LEU A 150 -29.16 12.92 -43.80
N LYS A 151 -28.73 13.77 -42.86
CA LYS A 151 -27.44 14.48 -42.93
C LYS A 151 -26.30 13.66 -42.34
N SER A 152 -26.59 12.55 -41.68
CA SER A 152 -25.59 11.66 -41.10
C SER A 152 -24.71 11.06 -42.20
N LYS A 153 -23.38 11.15 -42.01
CA LYS A 153 -22.40 10.57 -42.95
C LYS A 153 -21.45 9.57 -42.31
N ALA A 154 -21.09 9.78 -41.05
CA ALA A 154 -20.17 8.89 -40.37
C ALA A 154 -20.52 8.75 -38.89
N VAL A 155 -20.27 7.57 -38.35
CA VAL A 155 -20.29 7.30 -36.91
C VAL A 155 -18.85 7.06 -36.45
N MET A 156 -18.40 7.82 -35.46
CA MET A 156 -17.11 7.65 -34.81
C MET A 156 -17.31 7.02 -33.43
N ILE A 157 -17.01 5.72 -33.34
CA ILE A 157 -17.12 4.93 -32.10
C ILE A 157 -15.80 4.97 -31.35
N GLN A 158 -15.84 5.20 -30.04
CA GLN A 158 -14.64 5.22 -29.19
C GLN A 158 -14.66 4.04 -28.23
N HIS A 159 -13.51 3.40 -28.05
CA HIS A 159 -13.36 2.26 -27.12
C HIS A 159 -12.80 2.77 -25.79
N ASN A 160 -13.70 3.32 -24.96
CA ASN A 160 -13.33 4.11 -23.80
C ASN A 160 -12.45 3.34 -22.80
N PHE A 161 -11.37 4.00 -22.38
CA PHE A 161 -10.34 3.47 -21.49
C PHE A 161 -9.77 2.10 -21.87
N GLY A 162 -9.87 1.69 -23.14
CA GLY A 162 -9.36 0.41 -23.62
C GLY A 162 -10.33 -0.75 -23.44
N TRP A 163 -11.60 -0.45 -23.15
CA TRP A 163 -12.70 -1.40 -23.19
C TRP A 163 -13.37 -1.39 -24.57
N PRO A 164 -13.48 -2.56 -25.24
CA PRO A 164 -14.24 -2.68 -26.48
C PRO A 164 -15.71 -2.28 -26.31
N ALA A 165 -16.14 -1.23 -27.00
CA ALA A 165 -17.56 -0.88 -27.17
C ALA A 165 -18.39 -2.01 -27.82
N GLN A 166 -19.71 -1.84 -27.89
CA GLN A 166 -20.66 -2.75 -28.55
C GLN A 166 -20.52 -2.70 -30.09
N ILE A 167 -19.32 -3.00 -30.59
CA ILE A 167 -18.89 -2.74 -31.96
C ILE A 167 -19.70 -3.52 -32.99
N GLU A 168 -20.17 -4.71 -32.66
CA GLU A 168 -21.00 -5.53 -33.56
C GLU A 168 -22.34 -4.86 -33.85
N GLU A 169 -23.13 -4.57 -32.80
CA GLU A 169 -24.42 -3.88 -32.94
C GLU A 169 -24.27 -2.51 -33.61
N ILE A 170 -23.26 -1.73 -33.21
CA ILE A 170 -23.00 -0.41 -33.81
C ILE A 170 -22.62 -0.55 -35.28
N SER A 171 -21.82 -1.55 -35.64
CA SER A 171 -21.46 -1.80 -37.05
C SER A 171 -22.69 -2.18 -37.88
N GLU A 172 -23.64 -2.94 -37.33
CA GLU A 172 -24.90 -3.28 -38.00
C GLU A 172 -25.78 -2.04 -38.22
N ILE A 173 -25.94 -1.20 -37.19
CA ILE A 173 -26.69 0.07 -37.30
C ILE A 173 -26.08 0.96 -38.39
N VAL A 174 -24.75 1.08 -38.40
CA VAL A 174 -24.01 1.89 -39.37
C VAL A 174 -24.19 1.37 -40.80
N LYS A 175 -24.05 0.05 -41.01
CA LYS A 175 -24.26 -0.59 -42.31
C LYS A 175 -25.69 -0.40 -42.82
N LYS A 176 -26.70 -0.62 -41.96
CA LYS A 176 -28.12 -0.47 -42.32
C LYS A 176 -28.47 0.94 -42.79
N ASN A 177 -27.75 1.95 -42.29
CA ASN A 177 -27.97 3.35 -42.63
C ASN A 177 -26.98 3.89 -43.68
N ASN A 178 -26.15 3.03 -44.29
CA ASN A 178 -25.14 3.40 -45.29
C ASN A 178 -24.20 4.54 -44.81
N LEU A 179 -23.76 4.46 -43.55
CA LEU A 179 -22.83 5.42 -42.96
C LEU A 179 -21.40 4.87 -42.98
N TYR A 180 -20.41 5.75 -42.91
CA TYR A 180 -19.03 5.33 -42.60
C TYR A 180 -18.88 5.02 -41.11
N LEU A 181 -18.12 3.98 -40.78
CA LEU A 181 -17.70 3.69 -39.41
C LEU A 181 -16.22 4.04 -39.22
N ILE A 182 -15.94 4.93 -38.26
CA ILE A 182 -14.60 5.29 -37.82
C ILE A 182 -14.39 4.77 -36.40
N GLU A 183 -13.36 3.97 -36.15
CA GLU A 183 -13.00 3.57 -34.78
C GLU A 183 -11.93 4.53 -34.20
N ASP A 184 -12.25 5.22 -33.11
CA ASP A 184 -11.28 5.89 -32.23
C ASP A 184 -10.68 4.84 -31.28
N CYS A 185 -9.50 4.37 -31.65
CA CYS A 185 -8.74 3.38 -30.90
C CYS A 185 -7.63 4.03 -30.05
N THR A 186 -7.74 5.31 -29.71
CA THR A 186 -6.69 6.01 -28.98
C THR A 186 -6.46 5.47 -27.56
N HIS A 187 -7.41 4.70 -27.02
CA HIS A 187 -7.31 4.05 -25.70
C HIS A 187 -7.15 2.52 -25.76
N SER A 188 -7.24 1.91 -26.94
CA SER A 188 -7.53 0.47 -27.08
C SER A 188 -6.52 -0.31 -27.93
N LEU A 189 -5.31 0.21 -28.15
CA LEU A 189 -4.27 -0.52 -28.90
C LEU A 189 -4.00 -1.89 -28.27
N GLY A 190 -4.38 -2.95 -28.99
CA GLY A 190 -4.24 -4.35 -28.58
C GLY A 190 -5.47 -4.96 -27.92
N ALA A 191 -6.56 -4.21 -27.72
CA ALA A 191 -7.83 -4.75 -27.25
C ALA A 191 -8.50 -5.61 -28.34
N GLU A 192 -9.33 -6.57 -27.94
CA GLU A 192 -10.03 -7.48 -28.85
C GLU A 192 -11.50 -7.61 -28.51
N TYR A 193 -12.30 -7.87 -29.53
CA TYR A 193 -13.69 -8.30 -29.44
C TYR A 193 -13.88 -9.57 -30.27
N LYS A 194 -14.38 -10.65 -29.66
CA LYS A 194 -14.53 -11.99 -30.25
C LYS A 194 -13.24 -12.47 -30.96
N GLY A 195 -12.09 -12.27 -30.29
CA GLY A 195 -10.76 -12.63 -30.80
C GLY A 195 -10.22 -11.75 -31.95
N LYS A 196 -10.98 -10.74 -32.40
CA LYS A 196 -10.56 -9.80 -33.45
C LYS A 196 -10.10 -8.47 -32.83
N LYS A 197 -8.96 -7.94 -33.29
CA LYS A 197 -8.39 -6.69 -32.79
C LYS A 197 -9.33 -5.51 -33.04
N ILE A 198 -9.47 -4.64 -32.04
CA ILE A 198 -10.14 -3.34 -32.19
C ILE A 198 -9.37 -2.44 -33.16
N GLY A 199 -10.11 -1.68 -33.98
CA GLY A 199 -9.59 -0.89 -35.09
C GLY A 199 -9.68 -1.58 -36.46
N THR A 200 -10.37 -2.72 -36.54
CA THR A 200 -10.49 -3.55 -37.76
C THR A 200 -11.94 -3.84 -38.17
N PHE A 201 -12.91 -3.19 -37.53
CA PHE A 201 -14.36 -3.38 -37.75
C PHE A 201 -14.94 -2.28 -38.65
N GLY A 202 -14.41 -1.06 -38.55
CA GLY A 202 -14.85 0.09 -39.35
C GLY A 202 -14.21 0.18 -40.73
N ASN A 203 -14.60 1.23 -41.46
CA ASN A 203 -13.97 1.60 -42.73
C ASN A 203 -12.55 2.13 -42.53
N ALA A 204 -12.31 2.84 -41.43
CA ALA A 204 -11.00 3.29 -41.00
C ALA A 204 -10.94 3.39 -39.48
N SER A 205 -9.73 3.37 -38.92
CA SER A 205 -9.52 3.60 -37.50
C SER A 205 -8.27 4.41 -37.25
N PHE A 206 -8.15 4.99 -36.05
CA PHE A 206 -6.96 5.75 -35.68
C PHE A 206 -6.50 5.50 -34.25
N PHE A 207 -5.19 5.61 -34.06
CA PHE A 207 -4.49 5.39 -32.80
C PHE A 207 -3.69 6.64 -32.40
N SER A 208 -3.38 6.76 -31.11
CA SER A 208 -2.55 7.85 -30.59
C SER A 208 -1.39 7.33 -29.77
N PHE A 209 -0.23 7.95 -29.96
CA PHE A 209 1.01 7.70 -29.22
C PHE A 209 1.34 8.90 -28.30
N SER A 210 0.32 9.58 -27.79
CA SER A 210 0.54 10.67 -26.83
C SER A 210 1.07 10.12 -25.51
N ARG A 211 1.59 11.02 -24.68
CA ARG A 211 2.29 10.75 -23.40
C ARG A 211 1.71 9.60 -22.58
N ASP A 212 0.40 9.60 -22.37
CA ASP A 212 -0.30 8.74 -21.43
C ASP A 212 -1.10 7.60 -22.11
N LYS A 213 -0.89 7.35 -23.40
CA LYS A 213 -1.55 6.27 -24.16
C LYS A 213 -0.89 4.91 -23.91
N VAL A 214 -1.45 3.86 -24.51
CA VAL A 214 -0.96 2.47 -24.37
C VAL A 214 0.54 2.39 -24.69
N ILE A 215 0.96 3.01 -25.80
CA ILE A 215 2.35 3.33 -26.12
C ILE A 215 2.53 4.84 -26.22
N SER A 216 3.74 5.34 -25.96
CA SER A 216 4.01 6.78 -26.02
C SER A 216 5.30 7.12 -26.76
N SER A 217 5.19 7.97 -27.78
CA SER A 217 6.29 8.74 -28.36
C SER A 217 6.16 10.24 -28.03
N VAL A 218 5.50 10.58 -26.92
CA VAL A 218 5.09 11.93 -26.49
C VAL A 218 4.01 12.53 -27.39
N PHE A 219 4.21 12.47 -28.70
CA PHE A 219 3.24 12.73 -29.76
C PHE A 219 3.43 11.73 -30.90
N GLY A 220 2.31 11.32 -31.49
CA GLY A 220 2.27 10.41 -32.63
C GLY A 220 0.84 9.88 -32.81
N GLY A 221 0.59 9.30 -33.98
CA GLY A 221 -0.64 8.59 -34.27
C GLY A 221 -0.53 7.78 -35.54
N MET A 222 -1.52 6.92 -35.75
CA MET A 222 -1.62 6.02 -36.89
C MET A 222 -3.06 6.08 -37.40
N ALA A 223 -3.25 6.14 -38.71
CA ALA A 223 -4.51 5.80 -39.37
C ALA A 223 -4.35 4.42 -40.01
N VAL A 224 -5.36 3.56 -39.93
CA VAL A 224 -5.36 2.26 -40.63
C VAL A 224 -6.69 2.03 -41.34
N THR A 225 -6.65 1.27 -42.43
CA THR A 225 -7.84 0.91 -43.22
C THR A 225 -7.59 -0.34 -44.06
N ASN A 226 -8.66 -1.03 -44.42
CA ASN A 226 -8.67 -2.10 -45.43
C ASN A 226 -9.26 -1.63 -46.77
N ASP A 227 -9.82 -0.41 -46.83
CA ASP A 227 -10.41 0.17 -48.03
C ASP A 227 -9.32 0.87 -48.85
N GLY A 228 -9.06 0.36 -50.06
CA GLY A 228 -8.03 0.89 -50.95
C GLY A 228 -8.28 2.33 -51.41
N ARG A 229 -9.55 2.76 -51.52
CA ARG A 229 -9.90 4.14 -51.91
C ARG A 229 -9.59 5.11 -50.77
N ILE A 230 -9.95 4.73 -49.53
CA ILE A 230 -9.62 5.52 -48.34
C ILE A 230 -8.09 5.56 -48.17
N ALA A 231 -7.41 4.42 -48.33
CA ALA A 231 -5.96 4.33 -48.21
C ALA A 231 -5.21 5.28 -49.16
N GLU A 232 -5.58 5.29 -50.44
CA GLU A 232 -4.95 6.15 -51.45
C GLU A 232 -5.12 7.64 -51.11
N ARG A 233 -6.31 8.02 -50.62
CA ARG A 233 -6.57 9.41 -50.22
C ARG A 233 -5.82 9.81 -48.95
N ILE A 234 -5.72 8.92 -47.95
CA ILE A 234 -4.90 9.16 -46.75
C ILE A 234 -3.42 9.30 -47.13
N LYS A 235 -2.93 8.45 -48.04
CA LYS A 235 -1.57 8.52 -48.56
C LYS A 235 -1.28 9.86 -49.22
N LYS A 236 -2.13 10.31 -50.15
CA LYS A 236 -2.03 11.61 -50.82
C LYS A 236 -2.05 12.76 -49.81
N PHE A 237 -3.00 12.74 -48.87
CA PHE A 237 -3.08 13.74 -47.81
C PHE A 237 -1.78 13.80 -46.99
N ARG A 238 -1.19 12.64 -46.65
CA ARG A 238 0.07 12.57 -45.90
C ARG A 238 1.24 13.10 -46.73
N GLU A 239 1.31 12.84 -48.02
CA GLU A 239 2.40 13.26 -48.90
C GLU A 239 2.53 14.78 -48.97
N GLU A 240 1.40 15.49 -49.00
CA GLU A 240 1.30 16.96 -48.99
C GLU A 240 1.77 17.60 -47.67
N LEU A 241 1.94 16.82 -46.59
CA LEU A 241 2.34 17.33 -45.29
C LEU A 241 3.85 17.58 -45.17
N ASN A 242 4.17 18.67 -44.50
CA ASN A 242 5.53 18.95 -44.03
C ASN A 242 5.84 18.25 -42.70
N TYR A 243 7.13 18.04 -42.41
CA TYR A 243 7.59 17.64 -41.07
C TYR A 243 7.47 18.79 -40.05
N PRO A 244 7.37 18.50 -38.74
CA PRO A 244 7.51 19.50 -37.69
C PRO A 244 8.89 20.19 -37.69
N SER A 245 9.01 21.34 -37.03
CA SER A 245 10.29 22.04 -36.87
C SER A 245 11.25 21.26 -35.95
N ASN A 246 12.57 21.48 -36.10
CA ASN A 246 13.57 20.82 -35.25
C ASN A 246 13.37 21.19 -33.77
N PHE A 247 13.02 22.44 -33.49
CA PHE A 247 12.71 22.90 -32.13
C PHE A 247 11.53 22.10 -31.53
N TRP A 248 10.48 21.86 -32.30
CA TRP A 248 9.35 21.07 -31.81
C TRP A 248 9.74 19.61 -31.53
N ILE A 249 10.61 19.02 -32.36
CA ILE A 249 11.13 17.66 -32.14
C ILE A 249 11.99 17.61 -30.88
N LEU A 250 12.88 18.60 -30.69
CA LEU A 250 13.70 18.76 -29.50
C LEU A 250 12.84 18.80 -28.22
N GLN A 251 11.76 19.59 -28.21
CA GLN A 251 10.82 19.64 -27.08
C GLN A 251 10.25 18.25 -26.73
N GLN A 252 9.94 17.44 -27.74
CA GLN A 252 9.39 16.10 -27.51
C GLN A 252 10.46 15.12 -26.99
N LEU A 253 11.70 15.22 -27.47
CA LEU A 253 12.82 14.40 -26.96
C LEU A 253 13.22 14.78 -25.53
N LEU A 254 13.13 16.07 -25.18
CA LEU A 254 13.37 16.54 -23.81
C LEU A 254 12.29 16.08 -22.83
N HIS A 255 11.06 15.86 -23.30
CA HIS A 255 9.91 15.52 -22.45
C HIS A 255 10.14 14.30 -21.54
N PRO A 256 10.44 13.09 -22.05
CA PRO A 256 10.65 11.92 -21.18
C PRO A 256 11.84 12.09 -20.23
N ILE A 257 12.86 12.84 -20.63
CA ILE A 257 14.06 13.10 -19.83
C ILE A 257 13.73 14.02 -18.64
N LEU A 258 13.19 15.21 -18.93
CA LEU A 258 12.86 16.21 -17.90
C LEU A 258 11.77 15.72 -16.96
N MET A 259 10.78 14.97 -17.47
CA MET A 259 9.77 14.36 -16.61
C MET A 259 10.37 13.37 -15.62
N ASN A 260 11.28 12.50 -16.06
CA ASN A 260 11.86 11.46 -15.21
C ASN A 260 12.95 11.97 -14.26
N TRP A 261 13.82 12.87 -14.70
CA TRP A 261 15.01 13.27 -13.94
C TRP A 261 14.81 14.56 -13.13
N LEU A 262 13.82 15.38 -13.46
CA LEU A 262 13.59 16.66 -12.78
C LEU A 262 12.19 16.73 -12.17
N ILE A 263 11.14 16.63 -12.99
CA ILE A 263 9.78 16.98 -12.56
C ILE A 263 9.21 15.97 -11.56
N LEU A 264 9.24 14.66 -11.86
CA LEU A 264 8.73 13.64 -10.95
C LEU A 264 9.46 13.63 -9.60
N PRO A 265 10.81 13.71 -9.54
CA PRO A 265 11.53 13.91 -8.28
C PRO A 265 11.08 15.16 -7.51
N CYS A 266 10.88 16.30 -8.18
CA CYS A 266 10.38 17.51 -7.53
C CYS A 266 8.98 17.31 -6.93
N TYR A 267 8.06 16.67 -7.64
CA TYR A 267 6.73 16.30 -7.09
C TYR A 267 6.85 15.34 -5.90
N GLY A 268 7.82 14.44 -5.95
CA GLY A 268 8.18 13.51 -4.89
C GLY A 268 8.58 14.18 -3.58
N LEU A 269 9.43 15.21 -3.69
CA LEU A 269 9.89 16.02 -2.56
C LEU A 269 8.77 16.93 -2.06
N ASN A 270 8.18 17.72 -2.97
CA ASN A 270 7.11 18.68 -2.66
C ASN A 270 6.23 18.93 -3.89
N GLN A 271 4.94 18.65 -3.78
CA GLN A 271 3.97 18.85 -4.87
C GLN A 271 3.94 20.29 -5.42
N TYR A 272 4.17 21.31 -4.59
CA TYR A 272 4.19 22.70 -5.01
C TYR A 272 5.43 23.00 -5.86
N LEU A 273 6.59 22.46 -5.44
CA LEU A 273 7.83 22.57 -6.19
C LEU A 273 7.68 21.93 -7.59
N GLY A 274 7.14 20.71 -7.65
CA GLY A 274 6.87 20.02 -8.91
C GLY A 274 5.97 20.84 -9.86
N ARG A 275 4.90 21.44 -9.32
CA ARG A 275 4.00 22.32 -10.10
C ARG A 275 4.68 23.58 -10.60
N ILE A 276 5.52 24.22 -9.78
CA ILE A 276 6.27 25.43 -10.15
C ILE A 276 7.24 25.09 -11.29
N VAL A 277 8.02 24.02 -11.15
CA VAL A 277 8.98 23.58 -12.17
C VAL A 277 8.27 23.24 -13.48
N LEU A 278 7.21 22.43 -13.43
CA LEU A 278 6.43 22.08 -14.64
C LEU A 278 5.78 23.32 -15.28
N GLY A 279 5.22 24.22 -14.46
CA GLY A 279 4.62 25.47 -14.92
C GLY A 279 5.64 26.40 -15.59
N PHE A 280 6.83 26.51 -14.99
CA PHE A 280 7.95 27.28 -15.54
C PHE A 280 8.40 26.72 -16.89
N LEU A 281 8.66 25.41 -16.98
CA LEU A 281 9.10 24.75 -18.23
C LEU A 281 8.07 24.87 -19.37
N HIS A 282 6.77 24.86 -19.05
CA HIS A 282 5.73 25.18 -20.03
C HIS A 282 5.69 26.67 -20.42
N LYS A 283 5.97 27.58 -19.48
CA LYS A 283 5.97 29.04 -19.73
C LYS A 283 7.09 29.44 -20.68
N ILE A 284 8.29 28.89 -20.49
CA ILE A 284 9.44 29.15 -21.36
C ILE A 284 9.49 28.24 -22.61
N SER A 285 8.41 27.49 -22.88
CA SER A 285 8.27 26.63 -24.05
C SER A 285 9.37 25.56 -24.19
N ILE A 286 9.92 25.04 -23.09
CA ILE A 286 10.79 23.85 -23.13
C ILE A 286 9.94 22.59 -23.30
N LEU A 287 8.80 22.52 -22.59
CA LEU A 287 7.85 21.42 -22.71
C LEU A 287 6.60 21.85 -23.48
N SER A 288 6.13 20.96 -24.34
CA SER A 288 4.87 21.11 -25.07
C SER A 288 3.66 20.82 -24.17
N LYS A 289 2.48 21.36 -24.52
CA LYS A 289 1.20 21.02 -23.86
C LYS A 289 0.48 19.91 -24.61
N ALA A 290 -0.27 19.07 -23.90
CA ALA A 290 -1.02 17.97 -24.50
C ALA A 290 -2.24 18.45 -25.30
N VAL A 291 -2.90 19.50 -24.80
CA VAL A 291 -4.02 20.21 -25.45
C VAL A 291 -3.77 21.70 -25.32
N TYR A 292 -3.80 22.43 -26.44
CA TYR A 292 -3.56 23.88 -26.47
C TYR A 292 -4.85 24.66 -26.15
N LYS A 293 -4.72 25.89 -25.64
CA LYS A 293 -5.88 26.76 -25.33
C LYS A 293 -6.83 26.96 -26.52
N LYS A 294 -6.28 27.07 -27.73
CA LYS A 294 -7.05 27.18 -28.99
C LYS A 294 -7.93 25.95 -29.24
N GLU A 295 -7.39 24.74 -29.03
CA GLU A 295 -8.17 23.50 -29.19
C GLU A 295 -9.34 23.42 -28.20
N LYS A 296 -9.21 24.01 -27.01
CA LYS A 296 -10.30 24.05 -26.02
C LYS A 296 -11.45 24.99 -26.42
N ARG A 297 -11.24 25.81 -27.45
CA ARG A 297 -12.20 26.77 -28.01
C ARG A 297 -12.71 26.37 -29.40
N GLY A 298 -12.40 25.15 -29.87
CA GLY A 298 -12.79 24.68 -31.20
C GLY A 298 -11.90 25.20 -32.33
N GLU A 299 -10.76 25.84 -32.02
CA GLU A 299 -9.90 26.46 -33.02
C GLU A 299 -8.79 25.52 -33.51
N ARG A 300 -8.41 25.68 -34.78
CA ARG A 300 -7.29 24.94 -35.40
C ARG A 300 -5.92 25.41 -34.90
N VAL A 301 -5.01 24.47 -34.71
CA VAL A 301 -3.62 24.72 -34.31
C VAL A 301 -2.65 24.41 -35.45
N LYS A 302 -1.66 25.28 -35.69
CA LYS A 302 -0.68 25.18 -36.79
C LYS A 302 0.23 23.93 -36.75
N TYR A 303 0.31 23.24 -35.62
CA TYR A 303 1.15 22.05 -35.44
C TYR A 303 0.51 20.76 -35.98
N PHE A 304 -0.77 20.79 -36.35
CA PHE A 304 -1.50 19.65 -36.88
C PHE A 304 -2.23 20.04 -38.17
N PRO A 305 -2.22 19.19 -39.20
CA PRO A 305 -1.53 17.91 -39.32
C PRO A 305 -0.05 18.04 -39.77
N LYS A 306 0.81 17.08 -39.41
CA LYS A 306 2.20 16.93 -39.90
C LYS A 306 2.58 15.44 -40.02
N LYS A 307 3.63 15.14 -40.80
CA LYS A 307 4.27 13.80 -40.85
C LYS A 307 4.85 13.42 -39.49
N LEU A 308 4.86 12.13 -39.15
CA LEU A 308 5.55 11.62 -37.95
C LEU A 308 7.08 11.77 -38.16
N PRO A 309 7.78 12.60 -37.35
CA PRO A 309 9.24 12.70 -37.46
C PRO A 309 9.92 11.39 -37.04
N ASN A 310 10.97 11.00 -37.77
CA ASN A 310 11.70 9.74 -37.57
C ASN A 310 12.15 9.50 -36.12
N ALA A 311 12.59 10.53 -35.38
CA ALA A 311 12.96 10.38 -33.97
C ALA A 311 11.79 9.94 -33.07
N LEU A 312 10.56 10.41 -33.33
CA LEU A 312 9.38 9.97 -32.59
C LEU A 312 8.88 8.61 -33.07
N ALA A 313 9.08 8.28 -34.35
CA ALA A 313 8.85 6.92 -34.85
C ALA A 313 9.77 5.91 -34.16
N MET A 314 11.04 6.25 -33.90
CA MET A 314 11.97 5.41 -33.14
C MET A 314 11.50 5.16 -31.71
N LEU A 315 10.99 6.18 -31.02
CA LEU A 315 10.40 6.02 -29.68
C LEU A 315 9.12 5.17 -29.72
N ALA A 316 8.24 5.41 -30.70
CA ALA A 316 7.00 4.64 -30.86
C ALA A 316 7.29 3.17 -31.16
N LEU A 317 8.26 2.88 -32.04
CA LEU A 317 8.66 1.51 -32.38
C LEU A 317 9.29 0.79 -31.18
N ASN A 318 10.13 1.47 -30.40
CA ASN A 318 10.69 0.92 -29.15
C ASN A 318 9.60 0.53 -28.15
N GLN A 319 8.56 1.37 -28.00
CA GLN A 319 7.40 1.05 -27.17
C GLN A 319 6.53 -0.07 -27.75
N PHE A 320 6.32 -0.08 -29.07
CA PHE A 320 5.49 -1.06 -29.76
C PHE A 320 6.04 -2.49 -29.59
N GLN A 321 7.37 -2.66 -29.64
CA GLN A 321 8.02 -3.95 -29.36
C GLN A 321 7.71 -4.50 -27.96
N LYS A 322 7.30 -3.64 -27.02
CA LYS A 322 6.95 -3.98 -25.64
C LYS A 322 5.44 -4.10 -25.42
N LEU A 323 4.61 -3.89 -26.45
CA LEU A 323 3.15 -3.71 -26.36
C LEU A 323 2.44 -4.82 -25.58
N GLU A 324 2.72 -6.09 -25.89
CA GLU A 324 2.05 -7.21 -25.23
C GLU A 324 2.36 -7.29 -23.73
N ARG A 325 3.60 -6.98 -23.34
CA ARG A 325 3.98 -6.89 -21.92
C ARG A 325 3.27 -5.72 -21.23
N LEU A 326 3.21 -4.55 -21.88
CA LEU A 326 2.52 -3.38 -21.36
C LEU A 326 1.02 -3.65 -21.15
N ASN A 327 0.37 -4.30 -22.12
CA ASN A 327 -1.05 -4.65 -22.05
C ASN A 327 -1.34 -5.74 -21.02
N ARG A 328 -0.46 -6.73 -20.86
CA ARG A 328 -0.58 -7.75 -19.82
C ARG A 328 -0.54 -7.13 -18.42
N HIS A 329 0.46 -6.28 -18.16
CA HIS A 329 0.58 -5.57 -16.90
C HIS A 329 -0.66 -4.72 -16.57
N ARG A 330 -1.19 -3.99 -17.56
CA ARG A 330 -2.43 -3.20 -17.36
C ARG A 330 -3.60 -4.06 -16.94
N ARG A 331 -3.77 -5.24 -17.57
CA ARG A 331 -4.81 -6.21 -17.22
C ARG A 331 -4.63 -6.77 -15.82
N GLU A 332 -3.40 -7.12 -15.42
CA GLU A 332 -3.09 -7.60 -14.07
C GLU A 332 -3.47 -6.56 -13.00
N ILE A 333 -3.07 -5.30 -13.19
CA ILE A 333 -3.41 -4.20 -12.27
C ILE A 333 -4.92 -3.90 -12.28
N ALA A 334 -5.57 -3.96 -13.45
CA ALA A 334 -7.02 -3.77 -13.55
C ALA A 334 -7.80 -4.88 -12.82
N GLU A 335 -7.41 -6.15 -12.97
CA GLU A 335 -8.00 -7.27 -12.24
C GLU A 335 -7.71 -7.18 -10.74
N PHE A 336 -6.55 -6.66 -10.35
CA PHE A 336 -6.27 -6.33 -8.95
C PHE A 336 -7.24 -5.28 -8.41
N TYR A 337 -7.47 -4.17 -9.11
CA TYR A 337 -8.47 -3.17 -8.70
C TYR A 337 -9.88 -3.75 -8.67
N LYS A 338 -10.27 -4.50 -9.69
CA LYS A 338 -11.58 -5.16 -9.78
C LYS A 338 -11.82 -6.02 -8.55
N ARG A 339 -10.92 -6.97 -8.25
CA ARG A 339 -11.02 -7.86 -7.08
C ARG A 339 -11.17 -7.08 -5.78
N ASN A 340 -10.40 -6.00 -5.62
CA ASN A 340 -10.34 -5.25 -4.37
C ASN A 340 -11.41 -4.16 -4.19
N LEU A 341 -12.12 -3.76 -5.25
CA LEU A 341 -13.08 -2.64 -5.23
C LEU A 341 -14.52 -3.02 -5.59
N LYS A 342 -14.77 -4.22 -6.14
CA LYS A 342 -16.08 -4.67 -6.67
C LYS A 342 -17.27 -4.45 -5.72
N ASN A 343 -17.08 -4.62 -4.41
CA ASN A 343 -18.15 -4.56 -3.42
C ASN A 343 -18.38 -3.14 -2.84
N ARG A 344 -17.54 -2.16 -3.21
CA ARG A 344 -17.60 -0.80 -2.63
C ARG A 344 -17.88 0.30 -3.63
N PHE A 345 -17.56 0.06 -4.89
CA PHE A 345 -17.68 1.04 -5.94
C PHE A 345 -18.42 0.45 -7.13
N LEU A 346 -19.16 1.29 -7.84
CA LEU A 346 -19.65 0.93 -9.15
C LEU A 346 -18.45 0.96 -10.11
N LEU A 347 -18.16 -0.19 -10.72
CA LEU A 347 -17.05 -0.40 -11.65
C LEU A 347 -17.63 -0.56 -13.06
N PRO A 348 -17.64 0.51 -13.89
CA PRO A 348 -18.30 0.49 -15.21
C PRO A 348 -17.73 -0.58 -16.15
N LEU A 349 -16.46 -0.92 -15.98
CA LEU A 349 -15.71 -1.87 -16.79
C LEU A 349 -15.44 -3.18 -16.03
N SER A 350 -16.47 -3.75 -15.41
CA SER A 350 -16.35 -4.96 -14.58
C SER A 350 -17.32 -6.08 -14.89
N LYS A 351 -18.33 -5.84 -15.77
CA LYS A 351 -19.28 -6.89 -16.18
C LYS A 351 -18.51 -8.03 -16.86
N GLY A 352 -18.87 -9.26 -16.51
CA GLY A 352 -18.33 -10.46 -17.14
C GLY A 352 -18.80 -10.50 -18.58
N ASP A 353 -17.88 -10.30 -19.51
CA ASP A 353 -18.11 -10.55 -20.91
C ASP A 353 -16.94 -11.36 -21.45
N GLN A 354 -17.24 -12.60 -21.85
CA GLN A 354 -16.24 -13.53 -22.37
C GLN A 354 -15.76 -13.13 -23.77
N ASP A 355 -16.50 -12.29 -24.48
CA ASP A 355 -16.16 -11.85 -25.83
C ASP A 355 -15.16 -10.69 -25.87
N ARG A 356 -14.83 -10.07 -24.73
CA ARG A 356 -14.00 -8.87 -24.67
C ARG A 356 -12.64 -9.15 -24.03
N THR A 357 -11.58 -8.77 -24.73
CA THR A 357 -10.22 -8.68 -24.17
C THR A 357 -9.80 -7.21 -24.05
N PRO A 358 -10.14 -6.53 -22.95
CA PRO A 358 -9.78 -5.13 -22.73
C PRO A 358 -8.29 -4.95 -22.40
N VAL A 359 -7.75 -3.76 -22.70
CA VAL A 359 -6.37 -3.38 -22.33
C VAL A 359 -6.30 -2.46 -21.10
N PHE A 360 -7.43 -1.87 -20.69
CA PHE A 360 -7.53 -0.95 -19.56
C PHE A 360 -6.43 0.12 -19.54
N MET A 361 -6.41 1.04 -20.52
CA MET A 361 -5.49 2.19 -20.48
C MET A 361 -5.61 2.96 -19.16
N ARG A 362 -6.82 2.99 -18.59
CA ARG A 362 -7.12 3.42 -17.23
C ARG A 362 -8.24 2.54 -16.67
N TYR A 363 -8.36 2.50 -15.34
CA TYR A 363 -9.43 1.75 -14.69
C TYR A 363 -10.43 2.72 -14.03
N PRO A 364 -11.63 2.93 -14.61
CA PRO A 364 -12.59 3.90 -14.10
C PRO A 364 -13.33 3.36 -12.88
N VAL A 365 -13.48 4.21 -11.87
CA VAL A 365 -14.25 3.96 -10.64
C VAL A 365 -15.25 5.09 -10.46
N LEU A 366 -16.53 4.77 -10.26
CA LEU A 366 -17.53 5.79 -9.96
C LEU A 366 -17.65 5.96 -8.44
N VAL A 367 -17.35 7.17 -7.97
CA VAL A 367 -17.45 7.57 -6.56
C VAL A 367 -18.90 7.99 -6.28
N ASP A 368 -19.80 7.02 -6.12
CA ASP A 368 -21.18 7.21 -5.62
C ASP A 368 -21.87 5.85 -5.34
N GLU A 369 -22.90 5.84 -4.49
CA GLU A 369 -23.55 4.63 -3.96
C GLU A 369 -24.11 3.65 -5.01
N LEU A 370 -23.93 2.35 -4.76
CA LEU A 370 -24.81 1.28 -5.24
C LEU A 370 -26.18 1.46 -4.57
N ARG A 371 -27.17 2.03 -5.26
CA ARG A 371 -28.56 2.00 -4.80
C ARG A 371 -29.08 0.56 -4.88
N SER A 372 -29.29 -0.08 -3.73
CA SER A 372 -30.24 -1.18 -3.64
C SER A 372 -31.66 -0.61 -3.66
N SER A 373 -32.51 -1.24 -4.46
CA SER A 373 -33.90 -0.93 -4.77
C SER A 373 -34.72 -0.43 -3.58
N SER A 374 -35.18 0.82 -3.61
CA SER A 374 -36.51 1.24 -3.13
C SER A 374 -36.73 2.73 -3.44
N ARG A 375 -38.02 3.08 -3.48
CA ARG A 375 -38.60 4.32 -4.01
C ARG A 375 -38.11 5.57 -3.26
N PHE A 376 -38.29 6.71 -3.93
CA PHE A 376 -38.29 8.08 -3.40
C PHE A 376 -36.99 8.92 -3.35
N THR A 377 -37.09 10.02 -4.11
CA THR A 377 -36.50 11.36 -3.96
C THR A 377 -35.13 11.71 -4.56
N ASN A 378 -35.18 12.91 -5.17
CA ASN A 378 -34.16 13.72 -5.82
C ASN A 378 -33.05 14.15 -4.85
N ALA A 379 -32.17 13.24 -4.45
CA ALA A 379 -30.95 13.62 -3.76
C ALA A 379 -29.95 14.23 -4.75
N ARG A 380 -29.72 15.55 -4.65
CA ARG A 380 -28.65 16.25 -5.39
C ARG A 380 -27.30 15.57 -5.11
N VAL A 381 -26.70 15.00 -6.16
CA VAL A 381 -25.27 14.69 -6.20
C VAL A 381 -24.54 16.03 -6.08
N MET A 382 -23.90 16.32 -4.94
CA MET A 382 -23.08 17.52 -4.82
C MET A 382 -21.77 17.28 -5.56
N ASP A 383 -21.35 18.24 -6.41
CA ASP A 383 -20.16 18.16 -7.26
C ASP A 383 -18.81 18.02 -6.49
N ASP A 384 -18.84 17.92 -5.16
CA ASP A 384 -17.68 18.08 -4.24
C ASP A 384 -17.03 16.75 -3.80
N ASP A 385 -17.70 15.59 -4.02
CA ASP A 385 -17.22 14.30 -3.49
C ASP A 385 -15.97 13.79 -4.23
N THR A 386 -15.91 13.87 -5.57
CA THR A 386 -14.71 13.48 -6.33
C THR A 386 -13.55 14.45 -6.11
N ASP A 387 -13.82 15.74 -5.96
CA ASP A 387 -12.80 16.76 -5.67
C ASP A 387 -12.14 16.55 -4.30
N ASP A 388 -12.94 16.22 -3.28
CA ASP A 388 -12.43 15.92 -1.94
C ASP A 388 -11.56 14.65 -1.95
N VAL A 389 -12.01 13.59 -2.63
CA VAL A 389 -11.21 12.37 -2.83
C VAL A 389 -9.88 12.72 -3.50
N LEU A 390 -9.88 13.45 -4.62
CA LEU A 390 -8.65 13.84 -5.32
C LEU A 390 -7.75 14.78 -4.49
N LYS A 391 -8.33 15.67 -3.68
CA LYS A 391 -7.59 16.55 -2.76
C LYS A 391 -6.91 15.76 -1.65
N LYS A 392 -7.60 14.78 -1.07
CA LYS A 392 -7.05 13.89 -0.04
C LYS A 392 -6.00 12.93 -0.61
N ALA A 393 -6.21 12.41 -1.81
CA ALA A 393 -5.23 11.59 -2.52
C ALA A 393 -3.92 12.36 -2.72
N ARG A 394 -4.01 13.62 -3.20
CA ARG A 394 -2.84 14.48 -3.40
C ARG A 394 -2.03 14.73 -2.14
N LYS A 395 -2.69 14.94 -0.98
CA LYS A 395 -2.01 15.06 0.33
C LYS A 395 -1.16 13.83 0.68
N ARG A 396 -1.49 12.66 0.11
CA ARG A 396 -0.78 11.39 0.28
C ARG A 396 0.15 11.05 -0.90
N LYS A 397 0.47 12.03 -1.76
CA LYS A 397 1.28 11.87 -2.98
C LYS A 397 0.69 10.87 -3.99
N ILE A 398 -0.65 10.76 -4.03
CA ILE A 398 -1.42 9.98 -4.99
C ILE A 398 -2.16 10.97 -5.92
N PHE A 399 -1.72 11.07 -7.17
CA PHE A 399 -2.22 12.04 -8.15
C PHE A 399 -3.09 11.34 -9.20
N LEU A 400 -4.40 11.30 -8.96
CA LEU A 400 -5.39 10.59 -9.79
C LEU A 400 -6.19 11.51 -10.74
N ASP A 401 -5.95 12.82 -10.73
CA ASP A 401 -6.66 13.72 -11.64
C ASP A 401 -6.02 13.66 -13.04
N ASP A 402 -6.72 13.05 -14.00
CA ASP A 402 -6.33 12.92 -15.39
C ASP A 402 -7.07 13.86 -16.33
N GLY A 403 -7.92 14.75 -15.79
CA GLY A 403 -8.78 15.66 -16.54
C GLY A 403 -10.03 15.03 -17.15
N TRP A 404 -10.25 13.72 -17.02
CA TRP A 404 -11.45 13.03 -17.49
C TRP A 404 -12.55 13.06 -16.44
N ARG A 405 -13.06 14.25 -16.15
CA ARG A 405 -14.14 14.47 -15.17
C ARG A 405 -14.78 15.84 -15.34
N LYS A 406 -15.88 16.06 -14.62
CA LYS A 406 -16.70 17.28 -14.51
C LYS A 406 -17.36 17.78 -15.81
N SER A 407 -16.89 17.35 -16.98
CA SER A 407 -17.45 17.72 -18.29
C SER A 407 -17.61 16.48 -19.17
N PRO A 408 -18.70 16.35 -19.95
CA PRO A 408 -18.89 15.29 -20.94
C PRO A 408 -17.92 15.39 -22.13
N ILE A 409 -17.32 16.57 -22.35
CA ILE A 409 -16.22 16.78 -23.28
C ILE A 409 -15.02 17.30 -22.50
N VAL A 410 -13.97 16.50 -22.42
CA VAL A 410 -12.81 16.76 -21.57
C VAL A 410 -11.72 17.51 -22.35
N PRO A 411 -10.86 18.32 -21.69
CA PRO A 411 -10.83 18.64 -20.25
C PRO A 411 -11.92 19.62 -19.80
N LEU A 412 -12.07 19.82 -18.48
CA LEU A 412 -13.08 20.71 -17.87
C LEU A 412 -13.15 22.13 -18.45
N ASP A 413 -12.02 22.72 -18.84
CA ASP A 413 -11.96 24.08 -19.39
C ASP A 413 -12.22 24.14 -20.91
N THR A 414 -12.90 23.12 -21.46
CA THR A 414 -13.40 23.09 -22.83
C THR A 414 -14.69 23.91 -22.95
N ASP A 415 -14.76 24.78 -23.96
CA ASP A 415 -15.98 25.52 -24.28
C ASP A 415 -16.99 24.62 -25.00
N LEU A 416 -17.98 24.09 -24.27
CA LEU A 416 -18.99 23.19 -24.80
C LEU A 416 -19.82 23.81 -25.93
N LYS A 417 -20.10 25.11 -25.88
CA LYS A 417 -20.85 25.80 -26.94
C LYS A 417 -20.06 25.80 -28.24
N LYS A 418 -18.75 26.05 -28.17
CA LYS A 418 -17.85 25.98 -29.34
C LYS A 418 -17.67 24.55 -29.87
N MET A 419 -17.89 23.55 -29.04
CA MET A 419 -17.91 22.14 -29.46
C MET A 419 -19.25 21.70 -30.06
N ASN A 420 -20.23 22.61 -30.21
CA ASN A 420 -21.61 22.32 -30.59
C ASN A 420 -22.29 21.29 -29.66
N TYR A 421 -21.93 21.29 -28.38
CA TYR A 421 -22.52 20.43 -27.37
C TYR A 421 -23.60 21.17 -26.59
N ASN A 422 -24.79 20.56 -26.48
CA ASN A 422 -25.91 21.09 -25.70
C ASN A 422 -25.97 20.39 -24.35
N LEU A 423 -25.89 21.13 -23.25
CA LEU A 423 -26.08 20.57 -21.91
C LEU A 423 -27.48 19.92 -21.80
N GLY A 424 -27.53 18.73 -21.22
CA GLY A 424 -28.71 17.87 -21.13
C GLY A 424 -28.87 16.91 -22.31
N SER A 425 -28.09 17.01 -23.40
CA SER A 425 -28.26 16.13 -24.57
C SER A 425 -27.73 14.71 -24.39
N CYS A 426 -26.84 14.50 -23.40
CA CYS A 426 -26.28 13.20 -23.02
C CYS A 426 -26.23 13.07 -21.49
N PRO A 427 -27.38 12.88 -20.81
CA PRO A 427 -27.47 12.90 -19.36
C PRO A 427 -26.66 11.81 -18.67
N LYS A 428 -26.48 10.62 -19.27
CA LYS A 428 -25.66 9.55 -18.67
C LYS A 428 -24.18 9.96 -18.66
N ALA A 429 -23.66 10.47 -19.77
CA ALA A 429 -22.29 10.96 -19.89
C ALA A 429 -22.01 12.12 -18.91
N GLU A 430 -22.93 13.09 -18.80
CA GLU A 430 -22.82 14.20 -17.86
C GLU A 430 -22.77 13.73 -16.41
N LYS A 431 -23.63 12.76 -16.04
CA LYS A 431 -23.64 12.16 -14.70
C LYS A 431 -22.37 11.38 -14.41
N ILE A 432 -21.86 10.62 -15.38
CA ILE A 432 -20.59 9.87 -15.25
C ILE A 432 -19.42 10.83 -15.05
N ALA A 433 -19.34 11.89 -15.85
CA ALA A 433 -18.26 12.86 -15.77
C ALA A 433 -18.11 13.46 -14.35
N LYS A 434 -19.20 13.67 -13.62
CA LYS A 434 -19.17 14.20 -12.25
C LYS A 434 -18.64 13.21 -11.20
N ARG A 435 -18.82 11.90 -11.44
CA ARG A 435 -18.62 10.82 -10.45
C ARG A 435 -17.35 10.01 -10.69
N ILE A 436 -16.78 10.08 -11.90
CA ILE A 436 -15.67 9.24 -12.31
C ILE A 436 -14.34 9.67 -11.68
N VAL A 437 -13.59 8.69 -11.20
CA VAL A 437 -12.17 8.77 -10.86
C VAL A 437 -11.46 7.63 -11.58
N ASN A 438 -10.49 7.97 -12.43
CA ASN A 438 -9.71 6.98 -13.15
C ASN A 438 -8.48 6.56 -12.33
N LEU A 439 -8.20 5.26 -12.30
CA LEU A 439 -7.03 4.69 -11.63
C LEU A 439 -5.94 4.32 -12.65
N PRO A 440 -4.66 4.48 -12.28
CA PRO A 440 -3.55 4.19 -13.17
C PRO A 440 -3.28 2.69 -13.28
N THR A 441 -3.04 2.23 -14.50
CA THR A 441 -2.71 0.83 -14.84
C THR A 441 -1.40 0.70 -15.62
N HIS A 442 -0.74 1.82 -15.94
CA HIS A 442 0.47 1.82 -16.77
C HIS A 442 1.65 1.12 -16.07
N ILE A 443 2.68 0.75 -16.84
CA ILE A 443 3.83 -0.06 -16.39
C ILE A 443 4.58 0.45 -15.14
N ASN A 444 4.48 1.74 -14.85
CA ASN A 444 5.08 2.33 -13.65
C ASN A 444 4.22 2.17 -12.37
N ILE A 445 3.12 1.40 -12.39
CA ILE A 445 2.32 1.09 -11.19
C ILE A 445 2.58 -0.33 -10.76
N SER A 446 3.27 -0.50 -9.63
CA SER A 446 3.39 -1.79 -8.97
C SER A 446 2.08 -2.19 -8.27
N GLU A 447 1.90 -3.49 -8.01
CA GLU A 447 0.78 -3.99 -7.21
C GLU A 447 0.73 -3.33 -5.81
N LYS A 448 1.91 -3.06 -5.21
CA LYS A 448 2.01 -2.31 -3.94
C LYS A 448 1.45 -0.89 -4.05
N GLU A 449 1.71 -0.20 -5.15
CA GLU A 449 1.14 1.13 -5.38
C GLU A 449 -0.36 1.07 -5.67
N ALA A 450 -0.81 0.05 -6.40
CA ALA A 450 -2.22 -0.24 -6.60
C ALA A 450 -2.93 -0.51 -5.25
N GLN A 451 -2.32 -1.30 -4.35
CA GLN A 451 -2.84 -1.54 -2.99
C GLN A 451 -2.95 -0.24 -2.19
N ARG A 452 -1.96 0.66 -2.30
CA ARG A 452 -2.02 1.99 -1.64
C ARG A 452 -3.19 2.83 -2.16
N ILE A 453 -3.47 2.77 -3.47
CA ILE A 453 -4.65 3.42 -4.07
C ILE A 453 -5.94 2.78 -3.54
N VAL A 454 -6.03 1.45 -3.51
CA VAL A 454 -7.17 0.69 -2.98
C VAL A 454 -7.43 1.06 -1.53
N ASN A 455 -6.42 1.02 -0.66
CA ASN A 455 -6.53 1.38 0.76
C ASN A 455 -7.04 2.81 0.91
N PHE A 456 -6.51 3.74 0.12
CA PHE A 456 -6.97 5.12 0.09
C PHE A 456 -8.46 5.23 -0.31
N LEU A 457 -8.87 4.58 -1.41
CA LEU A 457 -10.26 4.63 -1.87
C LEU A 457 -11.21 3.95 -0.86
N LYS A 458 -10.82 2.81 -0.28
CA LYS A 458 -11.60 2.10 0.75
C LYS A 458 -11.90 3.01 1.96
N ILE A 459 -10.98 3.89 2.35
CA ILE A 459 -11.15 4.83 3.48
C ILE A 459 -11.92 6.10 3.09
N TYR A 460 -11.71 6.62 1.88
CA TYR A 460 -12.13 7.99 1.52
C TYR A 460 -13.17 8.07 0.41
N GLY A 461 -13.33 7.06 -0.44
CA GLY A 461 -14.22 7.06 -1.60
C GLY A 461 -15.66 6.61 -1.34
N SER A 462 -15.95 5.97 -0.19
CA SER A 462 -17.30 5.42 0.12
C SER A 462 -17.98 6.10 1.31
N ARG A 463 -17.58 7.33 1.66
CA ARG A 463 -18.01 8.01 2.90
C ARG A 463 -19.50 8.30 3.02
N ARG A 464 -20.31 8.11 1.96
CA ARG A 464 -21.78 8.13 2.04
C ARG A 464 -22.38 6.80 2.55
N LYS A 465 -21.89 5.61 2.17
CA LYS A 465 -22.35 4.34 2.77
C LYS A 465 -22.05 4.31 4.28
N LEU A 466 -20.90 4.86 4.70
CA LEU A 466 -20.59 5.05 6.12
C LEU A 466 -21.52 6.07 6.79
N ARG A 467 -21.81 7.21 6.14
CA ARG A 467 -22.75 8.22 6.67
C ARG A 467 -24.21 7.75 6.65
N SER A 468 -24.64 6.89 5.71
CA SER A 468 -25.99 6.34 5.61
C SER A 468 -26.18 5.17 6.56
N LEU A 469 -25.16 4.32 6.79
CA LEU A 469 -25.10 3.41 7.93
C LEU A 469 -25.10 4.16 9.28
N LEU A 470 -24.43 5.32 9.35
CA LEU A 470 -24.44 6.24 10.50
C LEU A 470 -25.67 7.17 10.54
N HIS A 471 -26.53 7.22 9.52
CA HIS A 471 -27.80 7.98 9.51
C HIS A 471 -28.98 7.05 9.81
N LEU A 472 -28.95 5.81 9.32
CA LEU A 472 -29.80 4.70 9.79
C LEU A 472 -29.43 4.28 11.22
N ARG A 473 -28.24 4.65 11.70
CA ARG A 473 -27.87 4.67 13.13
C ARG A 473 -27.51 6.08 13.54
N SER A 474 -28.51 6.94 13.61
CA SER A 474 -28.47 8.33 14.12
C SER A 474 -28.15 8.43 15.62
N ALA A 475 -27.22 7.61 16.09
CA ALA A 475 -26.48 7.82 17.32
C ALA A 475 -25.04 7.41 17.02
N SER A 476 -24.16 8.39 16.78
CA SER A 476 -22.75 8.15 17.15
C SER A 476 -22.80 7.71 18.61
N PRO A 477 -22.22 6.55 18.99
CA PRO A 477 -22.29 6.10 20.37
C PRO A 477 -21.72 7.24 21.21
N ARG A 478 -22.54 7.77 22.14
CA ARG A 478 -22.04 8.71 23.13
C ARG A 478 -21.07 7.90 23.99
N LEU A 479 -19.79 7.99 23.65
CA LEU A 479 -18.75 7.32 24.39
C LEU A 479 -18.56 8.07 25.70
N VAL A 480 -18.66 7.34 26.81
CA VAL A 480 -18.46 7.87 28.15
C VAL A 480 -17.14 7.33 28.66
N ILE A 481 -16.31 8.21 29.22
CA ILE A 481 -15.05 7.82 29.85
C ILE A 481 -15.24 7.85 31.36
N LYS A 482 -14.88 6.76 32.01
CA LYS A 482 -14.94 6.63 33.47
C LYS A 482 -13.67 5.99 33.97
N GLU A 483 -13.27 6.35 35.18
CA GLU A 483 -12.21 5.62 35.86
C GLU A 483 -12.76 4.33 36.47
N ILE A 484 -12.04 3.23 36.29
CA ILE A 484 -12.38 1.89 36.79
C ILE A 484 -11.58 1.65 38.07
N GLN A 485 -12.27 1.63 39.21
CA GLN A 485 -11.68 1.37 40.53
C GLN A 485 -11.82 -0.09 40.98
N ASN A 486 -12.52 -0.93 40.21
CA ASN A 486 -12.73 -2.34 40.54
C ASN A 486 -11.77 -3.23 39.73
N LYS A 487 -10.96 -4.03 40.42
CA LYS A 487 -9.97 -4.96 39.85
C LYS A 487 -10.59 -6.02 38.94
N GLU A 488 -11.71 -6.58 39.36
CA GLU A 488 -12.38 -7.66 38.63
C GLU A 488 -12.95 -7.17 37.29
N ILE A 489 -13.59 -6.00 37.27
CA ILE A 489 -14.08 -5.38 36.02
C ILE A 489 -12.93 -5.14 35.04
N TRP A 490 -11.80 -4.64 35.54
CA TRP A 490 -10.61 -4.35 34.73
C TRP A 490 -9.98 -5.62 34.12
N GLU A 491 -9.73 -6.62 34.95
CA GLU A 491 -9.10 -7.87 34.52
C GLU A 491 -10.02 -8.69 33.61
N ASN A 492 -11.32 -8.75 33.92
CA ASN A 492 -12.31 -9.44 33.08
C ASN A 492 -12.42 -8.81 31.70
N PHE A 493 -12.36 -7.48 31.59
CA PHE A 493 -12.32 -6.82 30.28
C PHE A 493 -11.07 -7.22 29.48
N LEU A 494 -9.90 -7.23 30.13
CA LEU A 494 -8.65 -7.60 29.47
C LEU A 494 -8.65 -9.06 29.01
N LEU A 495 -9.37 -9.97 29.67
CA LEU A 495 -9.53 -11.35 29.18
C LEU A 495 -10.15 -11.39 27.78
N GLU A 496 -11.05 -10.47 27.46
CA GLU A 496 -11.73 -10.35 26.16
C GLU A 496 -10.90 -9.62 25.09
N CYS A 497 -9.78 -9.00 25.46
CA CYS A 497 -8.86 -8.40 24.49
C CYS A 497 -7.94 -9.47 23.90
N GLU A 498 -7.87 -9.53 22.58
CA GLU A 498 -6.88 -10.37 21.88
C GLU A 498 -5.46 -9.84 22.09
N GLU A 499 -5.29 -8.53 21.91
CA GLU A 499 -4.00 -7.85 22.04
C GLU A 499 -3.82 -7.27 23.46
N LYS A 500 -2.93 -7.88 24.24
CA LYS A 500 -2.66 -7.51 25.64
C LYS A 500 -1.30 -7.95 26.15
N THR A 501 -0.80 -7.26 27.17
CA THR A 501 0.36 -7.66 27.97
C THR A 501 0.12 -7.35 29.44
N PHE A 502 0.96 -7.92 30.32
CA PHE A 502 0.90 -7.64 31.76
C PHE A 502 1.08 -6.15 32.10
N LEU A 503 1.59 -5.31 31.18
CA LEU A 503 1.72 -3.87 31.39
C LEU A 503 0.37 -3.14 31.48
N SER A 504 -0.71 -3.76 31.02
CA SER A 504 -2.08 -3.26 31.18
C SER A 504 -2.76 -3.84 32.42
N SER A 505 -2.14 -4.79 33.12
CA SER A 505 -2.75 -5.45 34.28
C SER A 505 -3.00 -4.50 35.45
N TRP A 506 -3.92 -4.88 36.33
CA TRP A 506 -4.16 -4.20 37.59
C TRP A 506 -2.88 -4.12 38.43
N ASN A 507 -2.14 -5.23 38.52
CA ASN A 507 -0.91 -5.35 39.29
C ASN A 507 0.20 -4.45 38.77
N TRP A 508 0.29 -4.24 37.46
CA TRP A 508 1.20 -3.24 36.91
C TRP A 508 0.85 -1.83 37.39
N GLY A 509 -0.44 -1.50 37.48
CA GLY A 509 -0.88 -0.24 38.09
C GLY A 509 -0.51 -0.11 39.57
N GLU A 510 -0.67 -1.17 40.36
CA GLU A 510 -0.27 -1.16 41.78
C GLU A 510 1.26 -1.02 41.93
N PHE A 511 2.02 -1.71 41.09
CA PHE A 511 3.46 -1.52 40.98
C PHE A 511 3.86 -0.05 40.69
N GLN A 512 3.15 0.62 39.77
CA GLN A 512 3.40 2.03 39.47
C GLN A 512 3.10 2.94 40.66
N LYS A 513 2.02 2.68 41.43
CA LYS A 513 1.73 3.40 42.68
C LYS A 513 2.81 3.19 43.73
N MET A 514 3.25 1.94 43.95
CA MET A 514 4.35 1.61 44.87
C MET A 514 5.67 2.29 44.48
N SER A 515 5.85 2.57 43.19
CA SER A 515 6.99 3.30 42.65
C SER A 515 6.84 4.83 42.72
N GLY A 516 5.77 5.32 43.35
CA GLY A 516 5.50 6.76 43.56
C GLY A 516 4.84 7.46 42.37
N ASN A 517 4.38 6.73 41.35
CA ASN A 517 3.72 7.32 40.20
C ASN A 517 2.21 7.48 40.44
N LYS A 518 1.65 8.61 39.98
CA LYS A 518 0.20 8.79 39.90
C LYS A 518 -0.33 8.04 38.68
N ILE A 519 -1.44 7.33 38.85
CA ILE A 519 -2.06 6.55 37.77
C ILE A 519 -3.54 6.86 37.63
N TRP A 520 -4.09 6.51 36.47
CA TRP A 520 -5.52 6.45 36.20
C TRP A 520 -5.84 5.17 35.43
N ARG A 521 -6.95 4.53 35.77
CA ARG A 521 -7.45 3.35 35.06
C ARG A 521 -8.68 3.73 34.25
N LEU A 522 -8.48 4.20 33.02
CA LEU A 522 -9.57 4.74 32.22
C LEU A 522 -10.25 3.63 31.42
N GLY A 523 -11.58 3.59 31.49
CA GLY A 523 -12.44 2.79 30.62
C GLY A 523 -13.23 3.68 29.66
N VAL A 524 -13.33 3.26 28.40
CA VAL A 524 -14.21 3.85 27.38
C VAL A 524 -15.43 2.96 27.25
N PHE A 525 -16.61 3.51 27.51
CA PHE A 525 -17.89 2.81 27.53
C PHE A 525 -18.82 3.32 26.45
N GLU A 526 -19.68 2.46 25.91
CA GLU A 526 -20.87 2.87 25.18
C GLU A 526 -21.90 3.52 26.12
N ALA A 527 -22.87 4.23 25.54
CA ALA A 527 -23.91 4.92 26.31
C ALA A 527 -24.80 3.96 27.13
N ASN A 528 -24.89 2.70 26.72
CA ASN A 528 -25.61 1.63 27.42
C ASN A 528 -24.80 1.02 28.60
N GLY A 529 -23.54 1.43 28.78
CA GLY A 529 -22.66 0.95 29.85
C GLY A 529 -21.69 -0.16 29.47
N ASP A 530 -21.67 -0.62 28.21
CA ASP A 530 -20.75 -1.68 27.78
C ASP A 530 -19.30 -1.15 27.63
N PRO A 531 -18.28 -1.78 28.25
CA PRO A 531 -16.89 -1.39 28.08
C PRO A 531 -16.38 -1.79 26.69
N LEU A 532 -15.76 -0.83 25.99
CA LEU A 532 -15.16 -1.04 24.66
C LEU A 532 -13.64 -1.07 24.69
N SER A 533 -13.03 -0.36 25.65
CA SER A 533 -11.58 -0.23 25.74
C SER A 533 -11.16 0.20 27.14
N VAL A 534 -9.95 -0.21 27.53
CA VAL A 534 -9.29 0.27 28.75
C VAL A 534 -7.88 0.79 28.45
N ALA A 535 -7.43 1.74 29.26
CA ALA A 535 -6.10 2.34 29.17
C ALA A 535 -5.57 2.65 30.58
N LEU A 536 -4.48 1.99 30.97
CA LEU A 536 -3.72 2.37 32.16
C LEU A 536 -2.88 3.60 31.81
N VAL A 537 -3.08 4.69 32.53
CA VAL A 537 -2.37 5.95 32.32
C VAL A 537 -1.46 6.19 33.51
N VAL A 538 -0.20 6.51 33.23
CA VAL A 538 0.82 6.78 34.26
C VAL A 538 1.38 8.18 34.07
N ARG A 539 1.42 8.98 35.13
CA ARG A 539 2.15 10.25 35.13
C ARG A 539 3.62 9.98 35.33
N VAL A 540 4.44 10.34 34.35
CA VAL A 540 5.90 10.16 34.42
C VAL A 540 6.57 11.51 34.57
N GLN A 541 7.30 11.68 35.67
CA GLN A 541 8.14 12.85 35.90
C GLN A 541 9.59 12.54 35.51
N ALA A 542 10.02 13.05 34.36
CA ALA A 542 11.39 12.91 33.89
C ALA A 542 12.17 14.22 34.07
N ARG A 543 13.51 14.11 34.09
CA ARG A 543 14.43 15.25 34.27
C ARG A 543 14.21 16.43 33.30
N ARG A 544 13.62 16.18 32.13
CA ARG A 544 13.40 17.18 31.06
C ARG A 544 11.92 17.39 30.73
N GLY A 545 11.03 17.00 31.63
CA GLY A 545 9.60 17.28 31.54
C GLY A 545 8.73 16.16 32.09
N THR A 546 7.50 16.53 32.43
CA THR A 546 6.45 15.59 32.83
C THR A 546 5.61 15.21 31.62
N PHE A 547 5.18 13.96 31.53
CA PHE A 547 4.29 13.47 30.48
C PHE A 547 3.37 12.38 30.99
N LEU A 548 2.24 12.19 30.31
CA LEU A 548 1.40 11.02 30.50
C LEU A 548 1.92 9.88 29.63
N PHE A 549 1.95 8.67 30.18
CA PHE A 549 2.36 7.48 29.48
C PHE A 549 1.28 6.39 29.54
N VAL A 550 0.94 5.83 28.39
CA VAL A 550 0.04 4.69 28.26
C VAL A 550 0.85 3.48 27.78
N PRO A 551 1.29 2.57 28.69
CA PRO A 551 2.10 1.41 28.32
C PRO A 551 1.23 0.28 27.72
N HIS A 552 1.55 -0.15 26.50
CA HIS A 552 0.86 -1.26 25.79
C HIS A 552 -0.67 -1.12 25.81
N GLY A 553 -1.14 0.12 25.64
CA GLY A 553 -2.54 0.48 25.60
C GLY A 553 -2.84 1.57 24.57
N PRO A 554 -4.11 1.88 24.31
CA PRO A 554 -5.29 1.23 24.90
C PRO A 554 -5.48 -0.21 24.42
N ASN A 555 -6.05 -1.04 25.27
CA ASN A 555 -6.54 -2.37 24.91
C ASN A 555 -7.98 -2.24 24.43
N ILE A 556 -8.30 -2.88 23.30
CA ILE A 556 -9.60 -2.81 22.65
C ILE A 556 -10.11 -4.25 22.47
N LYS A 557 -11.39 -4.48 22.76
CA LYS A 557 -12.04 -5.79 22.61
C LYS A 557 -11.98 -6.27 21.15
N SER A 558 -11.59 -7.52 20.91
CA SER A 558 -11.34 -8.07 19.56
C SER A 558 -12.61 -8.32 18.74
N LYS A 559 -13.75 -8.58 19.40
CA LYS A 559 -15.08 -8.63 18.79
C LYS A 559 -16.09 -8.03 19.75
N ILE A 560 -16.78 -6.97 19.33
CA ILE A 560 -17.93 -6.46 20.07
C ILE A 560 -19.09 -7.39 19.76
N LYS A 561 -19.66 -8.03 20.79
CA LYS A 561 -20.85 -8.89 20.66
C LYS A 561 -22.02 -8.04 20.20
N ASN A 562 -22.16 -7.85 18.90
CA ASN A 562 -23.36 -7.32 18.28
C ASN A 562 -23.48 -7.82 16.84
N ARG A 563 -23.71 -9.14 16.68
CA ARG A 563 -24.86 -9.72 15.95
C ARG A 563 -24.74 -11.23 15.78
N ALA A 564 -25.89 -11.91 15.82
CA ALA A 564 -26.01 -13.29 15.37
C ALA A 564 -25.51 -13.41 13.91
N PRO A 565 -24.84 -14.50 13.54
CA PRO A 565 -24.39 -14.71 12.18
C PRO A 565 -25.59 -14.62 11.23
N SER A 566 -25.48 -13.77 10.21
CA SER A 566 -26.42 -13.76 9.08
C SER A 566 -26.43 -15.16 8.45
N PRO A 567 -27.59 -15.79 8.22
CA PRO A 567 -27.66 -17.12 7.61
C PRO A 567 -27.25 -17.13 6.12
N ARG A 568 -26.87 -15.99 5.54
CA ARG A 568 -26.41 -15.91 4.15
C ARG A 568 -24.89 -16.00 4.12
N GLY A 569 -24.39 -17.23 3.97
CA GLY A 569 -23.00 -17.51 3.65
C GLY A 569 -22.59 -16.79 2.36
N GLY A 570 -21.82 -15.73 2.53
CA GLY A 570 -21.18 -14.97 1.46
C GLY A 570 -20.20 -14.00 2.13
N GLY A 571 -18.96 -13.94 1.65
CA GLY A 571 -17.84 -13.17 2.23
C GLY A 571 -18.04 -11.64 2.34
N GLU A 572 -19.26 -11.12 2.15
CA GLU A 572 -19.62 -9.73 2.36
C GLU A 572 -19.76 -9.35 3.85
N GLY A 573 -20.05 -10.31 4.73
CA GLY A 573 -20.23 -10.06 6.17
C GLY A 573 -18.94 -9.70 6.92
N GLU A 574 -17.84 -10.41 6.63
CA GLU A 574 -16.56 -10.22 7.33
C GLU A 574 -15.90 -8.88 6.95
N GLU A 575 -16.01 -8.44 5.69
CA GLU A 575 -15.43 -7.18 5.23
C GLU A 575 -16.17 -5.92 5.71
N GLU A 576 -17.49 -6.01 5.96
CA GLU A 576 -18.26 -4.92 6.55
C GLU A 576 -17.93 -4.73 8.04
N ASP A 577 -17.71 -5.84 8.76
CA ASP A 577 -17.32 -5.85 10.16
C ASP A 577 -15.92 -5.25 10.39
N GLU A 578 -14.94 -5.53 9.50
CA GLU A 578 -13.59 -4.96 9.61
C GLU A 578 -13.55 -3.43 9.49
N VAL A 579 -14.32 -2.85 8.54
CA VAL A 579 -14.35 -1.39 8.35
C VAL A 579 -15.07 -0.69 9.49
N LEU A 580 -16.17 -1.28 9.96
CA LEU A 580 -16.91 -0.78 11.10
C LEU A 580 -16.02 -0.80 12.35
N PHE A 581 -15.26 -1.87 12.53
CA PHE A 581 -14.29 -2.01 13.61
C PHE A 581 -13.16 -0.98 13.52
N ALA A 582 -12.60 -0.71 12.34
CA ALA A 582 -11.61 0.33 12.11
C ALA A 582 -12.13 1.75 12.47
N PHE A 583 -13.36 2.06 12.05
CA PHE A 583 -14.01 3.33 12.37
C PHE A 583 -14.25 3.48 13.88
N GLN A 584 -14.69 2.41 14.54
CA GLN A 584 -14.94 2.38 15.98
C GLN A 584 -13.63 2.52 16.78
N LYS A 585 -12.54 1.83 16.40
CA LYS A 585 -11.20 2.03 16.96
C LYS A 585 -10.79 3.50 16.95
N SER A 586 -10.97 4.17 15.80
CA SER A 586 -10.64 5.60 15.67
C SER A 586 -11.46 6.47 16.62
N LYS A 587 -12.74 6.15 16.85
CA LYS A 587 -13.62 6.90 17.76
C LYS A 587 -13.28 6.68 19.22
N ILE A 588 -12.96 5.45 19.61
CA ILE A 588 -12.47 5.10 20.95
C ILE A 588 -11.19 5.88 21.25
N LEU A 589 -10.22 5.86 20.32
CA LEU A 589 -8.95 6.58 20.48
C LEU A 589 -9.14 8.10 20.53
N GLU A 590 -10.06 8.66 19.74
CA GLU A 590 -10.41 10.07 19.78
C GLU A 590 -11.00 10.47 21.14
N ALA A 591 -11.96 9.69 21.65
CA ALA A 591 -12.55 9.91 22.96
C ALA A 591 -11.48 9.84 24.07
N LEU A 592 -10.72 8.75 24.12
CA LEU A 592 -9.64 8.57 25.09
C LEU A 592 -8.63 9.72 25.03
N LEU A 593 -8.24 10.14 23.83
CA LEU A 593 -7.30 11.25 23.66
C LEU A 593 -7.83 12.57 24.24
N ASN A 594 -9.12 12.85 24.09
CA ASN A 594 -9.73 14.06 24.66
C ASN A 594 -9.63 14.05 26.18
N GLU A 595 -9.83 12.90 26.83
CA GLU A 595 -9.66 12.78 28.27
C GLU A 595 -8.19 12.88 28.70
N LEU A 596 -7.29 12.20 27.98
CA LEU A 596 -5.85 12.31 28.23
C LEU A 596 -5.36 13.74 28.13
N LYS A 597 -5.89 14.55 27.21
CA LYS A 597 -5.56 15.98 27.12
C LYS A 597 -6.02 16.78 28.34
N LYS A 598 -7.17 16.46 28.93
CA LYS A 598 -7.63 17.11 30.17
C LYS A 598 -6.71 16.78 31.33
N ILE A 599 -6.45 15.49 31.56
CA ILE A 599 -5.53 15.03 32.61
C ILE A 599 -4.14 15.63 32.39
N ALA A 600 -3.63 15.64 31.15
CA ALA A 600 -2.32 16.20 30.84
C ALA A 600 -2.25 17.71 31.14
N LYS A 601 -3.34 18.45 30.94
CA LYS A 601 -3.42 19.88 31.29
C LYS A 601 -3.39 20.08 32.80
N GLU A 602 -4.17 19.30 33.54
CA GLU A 602 -4.21 19.34 35.02
C GLU A 602 -2.85 18.97 35.63
N GLU A 603 -2.16 18.00 35.05
CA GLU A 603 -0.86 17.51 35.51
C GLU A 603 0.34 18.28 34.93
N ASN A 604 0.09 19.37 34.19
CA ASN A 604 1.11 20.22 33.56
C ASN A 604 2.13 19.42 32.69
N CYS A 605 1.61 18.48 31.91
CA CYS A 605 2.40 17.62 31.04
C CYS A 605 2.81 18.31 29.74
N SER A 606 4.06 18.09 29.32
CA SER A 606 4.60 18.65 28.08
C SER A 606 4.11 17.92 26.82
N PHE A 607 3.73 16.64 26.94
CA PHE A 607 3.24 15.77 25.88
C PHE A 607 2.54 14.53 26.45
N ILE A 608 1.87 13.76 25.59
CA ILE A 608 1.32 12.43 25.89
C ILE A 608 2.11 11.40 25.09
N LYS A 609 2.55 10.30 25.71
CA LYS A 609 3.21 9.17 25.07
C LYS A 609 2.31 7.93 25.16
N ILE A 610 2.11 7.25 24.05
CA ILE A 610 1.37 5.99 23.99
C ILE A 610 2.30 4.94 23.38
N ALA A 611 2.46 3.79 24.01
CA ALA A 611 3.05 2.60 23.40
C ALA A 611 1.87 1.69 23.00
N PRO A 612 1.35 1.76 21.77
CA PRO A 612 0.12 1.05 21.42
C PRO A 612 0.37 -0.45 21.33
N ILE A 613 -0.55 -1.26 21.88
CA ILE A 613 -0.55 -2.73 21.68
C ILE A 613 -1.20 -3.16 20.35
N LEU A 614 -1.70 -2.20 19.58
CA LEU A 614 -2.29 -2.47 18.27
C LEU A 614 -1.20 -2.97 17.31
N ILE A 615 -1.52 -3.97 16.49
CA ILE A 615 -0.61 -4.53 15.47
C ILE A 615 -0.11 -3.42 14.52
N GLY A 616 1.17 -3.48 14.15
CA GLY A 616 1.88 -2.50 13.32
C GLY A 616 1.49 -2.49 11.84
N ASN A 617 0.19 -2.43 11.52
CA ASN A 617 -0.32 -2.32 10.15
C ASN A 617 -0.56 -0.86 9.72
N GLU A 618 -0.68 -0.60 8.42
CA GLU A 618 -0.86 0.76 7.88
C GLU A 618 -2.11 1.46 8.42
N GLU A 619 -3.18 0.70 8.68
CA GLU A 619 -4.45 1.22 9.22
C GLU A 619 -4.24 1.83 10.61
N ASN A 620 -3.71 1.07 11.56
CA ASN A 620 -3.52 1.51 12.94
C ASN A 620 -2.52 2.68 13.01
N ILE A 621 -1.43 2.63 12.23
CA ILE A 621 -0.45 3.72 12.14
C ILE A 621 -1.12 5.03 11.70
N GLU A 622 -2.02 4.96 10.71
CA GLU A 622 -2.68 6.13 10.17
C GLU A 622 -3.73 6.72 11.14
N ILE A 623 -4.36 5.90 11.99
CA ILE A 623 -5.27 6.39 13.05
C ILE A 623 -4.52 7.35 13.98
N PHE A 624 -3.37 6.95 14.52
CA PHE A 624 -2.56 7.80 15.41
C PHE A 624 -2.10 9.09 14.73
N LYS A 625 -1.66 8.99 13.47
CA LYS A 625 -1.22 10.16 12.69
C LYS A 625 -2.36 11.17 12.47
N ASN A 626 -3.57 10.70 12.18
CA ASN A 626 -4.76 11.56 12.02
C ASN A 626 -5.15 12.26 13.33
N LEU A 627 -4.89 11.63 14.47
CA LEU A 627 -5.10 12.20 15.80
C LEU A 627 -3.98 13.16 16.25
N GLY A 628 -2.99 13.41 15.39
CA GLY A 628 -1.89 14.37 15.62
C GLY A 628 -0.65 13.79 16.29
N PHE A 629 -0.61 12.48 16.53
CA PHE A 629 0.56 11.81 17.07
C PHE A 629 1.69 11.71 16.03
N ARG A 630 2.89 11.43 16.52
CA ARG A 630 4.09 11.13 15.74
C ARG A 630 4.90 10.02 16.40
N GLU A 631 5.73 9.34 15.63
CA GLU A 631 6.66 8.35 16.19
C GLU A 631 7.62 8.99 17.20
N ALA A 632 7.71 8.38 18.38
CA ALA A 632 8.64 8.75 19.43
C ALA A 632 10.08 8.41 19.00
N PRO A 633 11.09 9.22 19.37
CA PRO A 633 12.49 8.92 19.08
C PRO A 633 12.96 7.60 19.69
N ILE A 634 12.52 7.33 20.92
CA ILE A 634 12.89 6.19 21.75
C ILE A 634 11.60 5.59 22.32
N HIS A 635 11.50 4.26 22.25
CA HIS A 635 10.44 3.50 22.91
C HIS A 635 10.84 3.12 24.33
N ILE A 636 9.84 3.05 25.22
CA ILE A 636 10.04 2.65 26.63
C ILE A 636 9.88 1.12 26.78
N HIS A 637 8.92 0.55 26.05
CA HIS A 637 8.63 -0.87 26.04
C HIS A 637 8.87 -1.46 24.63
N PRO A 638 9.02 -2.79 24.51
CA PRO A 638 9.30 -3.40 23.23
C PRO A 638 8.16 -3.26 22.22
N GLU A 639 8.51 -2.80 21.02
CA GLU A 639 7.59 -2.67 19.89
C GLU A 639 7.58 -3.94 19.01
N ILE A 640 8.60 -4.79 19.19
CA ILE A 640 8.75 -6.07 18.51
C ILE A 640 9.04 -7.14 19.56
N THR A 641 8.19 -8.15 19.65
CA THR A 641 8.35 -9.29 20.56
C THR A 641 8.55 -10.59 19.79
N TRP A 642 9.06 -11.59 20.50
CA TRP A 642 9.17 -12.96 20.00
C TRP A 642 8.29 -13.88 20.85
N GLU A 643 7.38 -14.60 20.21
CA GLU A 643 6.35 -15.38 20.90
C GLU A 643 6.43 -16.85 20.50
N LEU A 644 6.22 -17.72 21.48
CA LEU A 644 6.20 -19.17 21.33
C LEU A 644 4.79 -19.67 21.66
N ASN A 645 4.21 -20.47 20.75
CA ASN A 645 2.92 -21.12 20.98
C ASN A 645 3.11 -22.36 21.87
N LEU A 646 2.64 -22.28 23.12
CA LEU A 646 2.73 -23.35 24.12
C LEU A 646 1.65 -24.42 24.00
N GLU A 647 0.70 -24.29 23.07
CA GLU A 647 -0.29 -25.34 22.78
C GLU A 647 0.35 -26.56 22.13
N LYS A 648 1.50 -26.40 21.47
CA LYS A 648 2.31 -27.50 20.92
C LYS A 648 2.87 -28.41 22.03
N SER A 649 3.02 -29.70 21.75
CA SER A 649 3.70 -30.66 22.65
C SER A 649 5.15 -30.26 22.93
N GLU A 650 5.73 -30.77 24.03
CA GLU A 650 7.13 -30.48 24.37
C GLU A 650 8.11 -30.98 23.29
N GLU A 651 7.79 -32.11 22.65
CA GLU A 651 8.54 -32.69 21.55
C GLU A 651 8.52 -31.78 20.31
N GLU A 652 7.35 -31.28 19.92
CA GLU A 652 7.20 -30.34 18.81
C GLU A 652 7.94 -29.04 19.09
N LEU A 653 7.82 -28.50 20.31
CA LEU A 653 8.57 -27.31 20.73
C LEU A 653 10.08 -27.52 20.60
N LEU A 654 10.61 -28.67 21.04
CA LEU A 654 12.02 -29.02 20.91
C LEU A 654 12.45 -29.18 19.45
N MET A 655 11.59 -29.72 18.58
CA MET A 655 11.86 -29.87 17.15
C MET A 655 11.98 -28.52 16.45
N ASP A 656 11.11 -27.57 16.80
CA ASP A 656 11.11 -26.20 16.27
C ASP A 656 12.33 -25.37 16.72
N MET A 657 13.01 -25.76 17.80
CA MET A 657 14.20 -25.07 18.26
C MET A 657 15.37 -25.23 17.30
N ARG A 658 16.20 -24.18 17.24
CA ARG A 658 17.50 -24.20 16.55
C ARG A 658 18.29 -25.41 17.04
N LYS A 659 18.95 -26.12 16.10
CA LYS A 659 19.72 -27.34 16.38
C LYS A 659 20.66 -27.20 17.58
N THR A 660 21.34 -26.06 17.72
CA THR A 660 22.24 -25.77 18.85
C THR A 660 21.48 -25.65 20.18
N THR A 661 20.36 -24.92 20.21
CA THR A 661 19.53 -24.75 21.40
C THR A 661 18.96 -26.08 21.88
N ARG A 662 18.37 -26.86 20.96
CA ARG A 662 17.88 -28.22 21.24
C ARG A 662 18.99 -29.13 21.75
N TYR A 663 20.18 -29.07 21.16
CA TYR A 663 21.33 -29.86 21.58
C TYR A 663 21.76 -29.53 23.01
N LEU A 664 21.87 -28.24 23.36
CA LEU A 664 22.24 -27.79 24.71
C LEU A 664 21.20 -28.18 25.76
N ILE A 665 19.91 -28.17 25.39
CA ILE A 665 18.83 -28.63 26.27
C ILE A 665 18.93 -30.15 26.47
N ARG A 666 19.05 -30.92 25.38
CA ARG A 666 19.14 -32.40 25.43
C ARG A 666 20.38 -32.92 26.15
N GLN A 667 21.53 -32.23 26.05
CA GLN A 667 22.73 -32.59 26.79
C GLN A 667 22.49 -32.66 28.30
N ALA A 668 21.61 -31.81 28.83
CA ALA A 668 21.31 -31.80 30.25
C ALA A 668 20.31 -32.87 30.69
N PHE A 669 19.45 -33.36 29.79
CA PHE A 669 18.47 -34.41 30.06
C PHE A 669 19.02 -35.84 29.90
N ALA A 670 20.29 -35.99 29.51
CA ALA A 670 20.84 -37.29 29.11
C ALA A 670 20.87 -38.36 30.22
N LYS A 671 20.61 -38.04 31.50
CA LYS A 671 20.27 -39.03 32.55
C LYS A 671 19.39 -38.43 33.65
N GLY A 672 18.17 -38.94 33.81
CA GLY A 672 17.32 -38.71 34.98
C GLY A 672 16.49 -39.95 35.34
N GLU A 673 16.65 -40.39 36.59
CA GLU A 673 15.82 -41.26 37.46
C GLU A 673 15.74 -42.80 37.36
N ASP A 674 16.30 -43.49 36.35
CA ASP A 674 16.40 -44.99 36.36
C ASP A 674 17.81 -45.52 35.98
N GLY A 675 18.78 -44.66 35.72
CA GLY A 675 20.11 -45.13 35.26
C GLY A 675 20.12 -45.84 33.89
N ARG A 676 18.96 -46.06 33.25
CA ARG A 676 18.85 -46.53 31.86
C ARG A 676 18.82 -45.34 30.89
N ARG A 677 19.66 -45.40 29.85
CA ARG A 677 19.68 -44.43 28.74
C ARG A 677 18.33 -44.46 28.02
N ASN A 678 17.60 -43.34 28.00
CA ASN A 678 16.44 -43.19 27.14
C ASN A 678 16.87 -43.26 25.67
N LYS A 679 16.43 -44.31 24.95
CA LYS A 679 16.65 -44.49 23.52
C LYS A 679 15.76 -43.52 22.73
N PHE A 680 16.21 -42.28 22.57
CA PHE A 680 15.79 -41.46 21.42
C PHE A 680 16.97 -41.32 20.48
N PHE A 681 16.78 -41.85 19.26
CA PHE A 681 17.74 -41.96 18.16
C PHE A 681 18.63 -40.72 18.01
N LEU A 682 19.94 -40.89 18.24
CA LEU A 682 20.97 -40.03 17.67
C LEU A 682 21.30 -40.58 16.26
N PRO A 683 21.31 -39.76 15.19
CA PRO A 683 21.75 -40.21 13.88
C PRO A 683 23.20 -40.72 13.92
N SER A 684 23.44 -41.85 13.26
CA SER A 684 24.62 -42.72 13.31
C SER A 684 25.96 -42.13 12.84
N ARG A 685 26.08 -40.81 12.64
CA ARG A 685 27.26 -40.16 12.04
C ARG A 685 28.18 -39.40 13.01
N LEU A 686 27.94 -39.49 14.32
CA LEU A 686 28.81 -38.88 15.33
C LEU A 686 29.08 -39.88 16.46
N ARG A 687 29.86 -40.93 16.16
CA ARG A 687 30.65 -41.61 17.19
C ARG A 687 31.83 -40.67 17.51
N LEU A 688 31.89 -40.16 18.73
CA LEU A 688 33.10 -39.52 19.24
C LEU A 688 34.07 -40.61 19.67
N ASP A 689 35.31 -40.50 19.20
CA ASP A 689 36.44 -41.30 19.65
C ASP A 689 36.57 -41.22 21.17
N GLU A 690 36.50 -42.38 21.83
CA GLU A 690 36.94 -42.58 23.21
C GLU A 690 38.47 -42.58 23.24
N ARG A 691 39.12 -41.40 23.22
CA ARG A 691 40.55 -41.25 23.55
C ARG A 691 40.89 -39.78 23.81
N SER A 692 40.66 -39.31 25.04
CA SER A 692 41.50 -38.29 25.71
C SER A 692 41.06 -38.10 27.15
N SER A 693 41.52 -39.01 28.01
CA SER A 693 41.65 -38.76 29.44
C SER A 693 42.94 -37.96 29.71
N SER A 694 42.83 -36.65 29.94
CA SER A 694 43.83 -35.90 30.70
C SER A 694 43.23 -34.63 31.36
N THR A 695 42.99 -34.77 32.66
CA THR A 695 43.01 -33.74 33.72
C THR A 695 42.92 -32.25 33.34
N ARG A 696 41.69 -31.69 33.33
CA ARG A 696 41.38 -30.30 33.71
C ARG A 696 39.96 -30.26 34.29
N GLN A 697 39.81 -29.86 35.58
CA GLN A 697 38.57 -29.56 36.32
C GLN A 697 37.26 -30.10 35.70
N GLY A 698 36.74 -31.20 36.23
CA GLY A 698 35.54 -31.87 35.74
C GLY A 698 34.28 -30.99 35.88
N PHE A 699 33.88 -30.35 34.79
CA PHE A 699 32.57 -29.71 34.68
C PHE A 699 31.50 -30.77 34.39
N ARG A 700 30.73 -31.19 35.40
CA ARG A 700 29.58 -32.08 35.22
C ARG A 700 28.32 -31.25 35.06
N ILE A 701 27.53 -31.44 34.00
CA ILE A 701 26.24 -30.72 33.81
C ILE A 701 25.21 -31.14 34.89
N GLU A 702 25.40 -32.32 35.49
CA GLU A 702 24.57 -32.91 36.55
C GLU A 702 24.46 -32.05 37.82
N ASP A 703 25.42 -31.15 38.06
CA ASP A 703 25.41 -30.26 39.22
C ASP A 703 24.56 -28.99 39.00
N LEU A 704 23.98 -28.81 37.81
CA LEU A 704 23.14 -27.66 37.48
C LEU A 704 21.68 -27.90 37.93
N LYS A 705 21.22 -27.12 38.91
CA LYS A 705 19.85 -27.20 39.46
C LYS A 705 19.05 -25.96 39.11
N ILE A 706 17.79 -26.13 38.71
CA ILE A 706 16.87 -25.01 38.49
C ILE A 706 15.90 -24.92 39.68
N LYS A 707 15.99 -23.84 40.44
CA LYS A 707 15.09 -23.51 41.56
C LYS A 707 14.04 -22.50 41.11
N LYS A 708 12.78 -22.74 41.46
CA LYS A 708 11.65 -21.80 41.28
C LYS A 708 11.37 -21.15 42.64
N SER A 709 11.31 -19.83 42.70
CA SER A 709 11.15 -19.11 43.97
C SER A 709 10.06 -18.04 43.90
N GLN A 710 9.29 -17.99 44.99
CA GLN A 710 8.33 -16.95 45.33
C GLN A 710 8.84 -16.05 46.47
N ASN A 711 10.04 -16.34 47.01
CA ASN A 711 10.57 -15.61 48.15
C ASN A 711 11.13 -14.24 47.69
N PRO A 712 10.63 -13.10 48.22
CA PRO A 712 11.17 -11.79 47.88
C PRO A 712 12.67 -11.62 48.15
N LYS A 713 13.25 -12.39 49.08
CA LYS A 713 14.70 -12.38 49.34
C LYS A 713 15.52 -12.86 48.14
N ASP A 714 14.98 -13.75 47.31
CA ASP A 714 15.70 -14.29 46.14
C ASP A 714 15.83 -13.25 45.01
N ILE A 715 15.12 -12.11 45.09
CA ILE A 715 15.35 -10.94 44.23
C ILE A 715 16.72 -10.31 44.48
N GLU A 716 17.29 -10.44 45.67
CA GLU A 716 18.65 -9.95 45.96
C GLU A 716 19.71 -10.79 45.25
N ILE A 717 19.48 -12.10 45.15
CA ILE A 717 20.31 -13.02 44.35
C ILE A 717 20.22 -12.64 42.87
N PHE A 718 18.99 -12.45 42.36
CA PHE A 718 18.78 -11.95 40.99
C PHE A 718 19.51 -10.62 40.75
N ASN A 719 19.34 -9.63 41.63
CA ASN A 719 19.94 -8.30 41.48
C ASN A 719 21.47 -8.37 41.47
N THR A 720 22.08 -9.21 42.33
CA THR A 720 23.53 -9.44 42.33
C THR A 720 24.02 -9.93 40.96
N LEU A 721 23.31 -10.90 40.36
CA LEU A 721 23.62 -11.39 39.02
C LEU A 721 23.31 -10.37 37.90
N TYR A 722 22.26 -9.58 38.10
CA TYR A 722 21.82 -8.52 37.19
C TYR A 722 22.88 -7.42 37.10
N GLN A 723 23.45 -6.98 38.22
CA GLN A 723 24.57 -6.01 38.22
C GLN A 723 25.81 -6.56 37.49
N LYS A 724 26.13 -7.85 37.63
CA LYS A 724 27.20 -8.49 36.81
C LYS A 724 26.90 -8.43 35.31
N THR A 725 25.64 -8.65 34.94
CA THR A 725 25.17 -8.58 33.55
C THR A 725 25.24 -7.16 33.00
N VAL A 726 24.87 -6.17 33.82
CA VAL A 726 24.92 -4.73 33.55
C VAL A 726 26.34 -4.27 33.30
N ASN A 727 27.29 -4.65 34.17
CA ASN A 727 28.70 -4.30 34.02
C ASN A 727 29.30 -4.84 32.72
N ARG A 728 28.85 -6.01 32.27
CA ARG A 728 29.30 -6.64 31.01
C ARG A 728 28.71 -5.98 29.77
N HIS A 729 27.42 -5.62 29.80
CA HIS A 729 26.68 -5.15 28.62
C HIS A 729 26.44 -3.63 28.61
N HIS A 730 26.92 -2.90 29.61
CA HIS A 730 26.90 -1.45 29.75
C HIS A 730 25.52 -0.78 29.52
N PHE A 731 24.47 -1.34 30.14
CA PHE A 731 23.13 -0.72 30.14
C PHE A 731 22.78 -0.11 31.51
N ILE A 732 21.64 0.58 31.62
CA ILE A 732 21.20 1.20 32.88
C ILE A 732 20.36 0.17 33.67
N PRO A 733 20.74 -0.21 34.90
CA PRO A 733 19.97 -1.16 35.70
C PRO A 733 18.74 -0.52 36.33
N PHE A 734 17.71 -1.32 36.58
CA PHE A 734 16.68 -1.00 37.57
C PHE A 734 17.24 -1.06 39.00
N SER A 735 16.68 -0.25 39.90
CA SER A 735 17.05 -0.29 41.31
C SER A 735 16.52 -1.56 41.98
N LEU A 736 17.15 -1.99 43.08
CA LEU A 736 16.65 -3.15 43.86
C LEU A 736 15.23 -2.92 44.36
N ASN A 737 14.90 -1.69 44.80
CA ASN A 737 13.56 -1.34 45.25
C ASN A 737 12.53 -1.42 44.11
N TYR A 738 12.91 -1.03 42.89
CA TYR A 738 12.06 -1.21 41.71
C TYR A 738 11.72 -2.69 41.51
N LEU A 739 12.74 -3.56 41.52
CA LEU A 739 12.56 -5.01 41.32
C LEU A 739 11.75 -5.65 42.46
N LYS A 740 11.97 -5.23 43.71
CA LYS A 740 11.20 -5.71 44.87
C LYS A 740 9.74 -5.27 44.83
N ASN A 741 9.47 -4.03 44.44
CA ASN A 741 8.11 -3.52 44.30
C ASN A 741 7.36 -4.24 43.18
N GLU A 742 8.00 -4.44 42.03
CA GLU A 742 7.43 -5.19 40.90
C GLU A 742 7.13 -6.63 41.30
N PHE A 743 8.11 -7.31 41.93
CA PHE A 743 7.92 -8.67 42.41
C PHE A 743 6.77 -8.77 43.41
N SER A 744 6.70 -7.86 44.38
CA SER A 744 5.64 -7.87 45.40
C SER A 744 4.25 -7.64 44.81
N ALA A 745 4.12 -6.73 43.82
CA ALA A 745 2.84 -6.42 43.20
C ALA A 745 2.20 -7.62 42.47
N PHE A 746 3.00 -8.44 41.79
CA PHE A 746 2.51 -9.64 41.11
C PHE A 746 2.51 -10.90 42.00
N LEU A 747 3.33 -10.92 43.06
CA LEU A 747 3.38 -12.04 44.00
C LEU A 747 2.06 -12.17 44.77
N ALA A 748 1.39 -11.06 45.05
CA ALA A 748 0.10 -11.02 45.74
C ALA A 748 -0.96 -11.93 45.10
N ASP A 749 -0.91 -12.12 43.77
CA ASP A 749 -1.83 -13.00 43.03
C ASP A 749 -1.13 -14.29 42.52
N GLY A 750 0.08 -14.60 42.98
CA GLY A 750 0.85 -15.76 42.51
C GLY A 750 1.29 -15.70 41.04
N GLN A 751 1.33 -14.48 40.47
CA GLN A 751 1.55 -14.20 39.05
C GLN A 751 3.02 -13.96 38.68
N ILE A 752 3.98 -14.16 39.58
CA ILE A 752 5.40 -13.96 39.30
C ILE A 752 6.24 -15.04 39.98
N LEU A 753 7.32 -15.44 39.30
CA LEU A 753 8.35 -16.33 39.84
C LEU A 753 9.74 -15.82 39.47
N VAL A 754 10.70 -16.07 40.34
CA VAL A 754 12.13 -15.99 40.02
C VAL A 754 12.64 -17.41 39.81
N PHE A 755 13.27 -17.65 38.67
CA PHE A 755 14.00 -18.88 38.38
C PHE A 755 15.48 -18.66 38.62
N LEU A 756 16.14 -19.59 39.29
CA LEU A 756 17.57 -19.56 39.59
C LEU A 756 18.22 -20.83 39.06
N ALA A 757 19.26 -20.69 38.24
CA ALA A 757 20.07 -21.80 37.77
C ALA A 757 21.36 -21.83 38.59
N GLU A 758 21.44 -22.77 39.52
CA GLU A 758 22.55 -22.91 40.47
C GLU A 758 23.50 -24.01 40.01
N TYR A 759 24.80 -23.71 40.04
CA TYR A 759 25.87 -24.64 39.69
C TYR A 759 26.98 -24.52 40.74
N GLN A 760 27.33 -25.64 41.40
CA GLN A 760 28.37 -25.66 42.43
C GLN A 760 28.18 -24.59 43.53
N GLY A 761 26.92 -24.36 43.95
CA GLY A 761 26.57 -23.36 44.97
C GLY A 761 26.47 -21.92 44.47
N GLU A 762 26.65 -21.65 43.17
CA GLU A 762 26.55 -20.32 42.59
C GLU A 762 25.43 -20.18 41.56
N CYS A 763 24.69 -19.07 41.59
CA CYS A 763 23.67 -18.76 40.59
C CYS A 763 24.31 -18.26 39.28
N LEU A 764 24.21 -19.05 38.21
CA LEU A 764 24.77 -18.75 36.89
C LEU A 764 23.80 -18.06 35.93
N ALA A 765 22.51 -18.33 36.05
CA ALA A 765 21.47 -17.67 35.28
C ALA A 765 20.23 -17.46 36.16
N SER A 766 19.51 -16.37 35.93
CA SER A 766 18.24 -16.13 36.60
C SER A 766 17.27 -15.38 35.68
N ALA A 767 15.98 -15.66 35.84
CA ALA A 767 14.93 -14.95 35.12
C ALA A 767 13.74 -14.63 36.04
N ILE A 768 13.19 -13.44 35.88
CA ILE A 768 11.90 -13.05 36.45
C ILE A 768 10.83 -13.29 35.39
N ILE A 769 9.88 -14.16 35.70
CA ILE A 769 8.80 -14.56 34.80
C ILE A 769 7.46 -14.13 35.38
N ILE A 770 6.70 -13.38 34.60
CA ILE A 770 5.35 -12.96 34.94
C ILE A 770 4.36 -13.87 34.21
N PHE A 771 3.42 -14.45 34.94
CA PHE A 771 2.32 -15.26 34.44
C PHE A 771 1.03 -14.47 34.56
N TRP A 772 0.42 -14.11 33.45
CA TRP A 772 -0.77 -13.28 33.44
C TRP A 772 -1.68 -13.65 32.27
N GLN A 773 -2.96 -13.89 32.57
CA GLN A 773 -4.03 -14.21 31.62
C GLN A 773 -3.67 -15.26 30.56
N GLY A 774 -3.15 -16.41 30.99
CA GLY A 774 -2.78 -17.50 30.08
C GLY A 774 -1.52 -17.23 29.25
N MET A 775 -0.72 -16.23 29.61
CA MET A 775 0.57 -15.93 28.99
C MET A 775 1.69 -15.92 30.04
N ALA A 776 2.88 -16.33 29.64
CA ALA A 776 4.10 -16.17 30.42
C ALA A 776 5.05 -15.19 29.73
N PHE A 777 5.64 -14.25 30.48
CA PHE A 777 6.48 -13.18 29.95
C PHE A 777 7.90 -13.29 30.53
N TYR A 778 8.90 -13.40 29.65
CA TYR A 778 10.31 -13.32 30.01
C TYR A 778 10.70 -11.86 30.29
N HIS A 779 10.35 -11.36 31.48
CA HIS A 779 10.42 -9.94 31.78
C HIS A 779 11.86 -9.44 32.00
N GLN A 780 12.59 -10.07 32.92
CA GLN A 780 13.99 -9.75 33.20
C GLN A 780 14.85 -11.01 33.22
N GLY A 781 16.10 -10.88 32.77
CA GLY A 781 17.07 -11.97 32.76
C GLY A 781 18.47 -11.50 33.13
N ALA A 782 19.20 -12.35 33.82
CA ALA A 782 20.57 -12.12 34.25
C ALA A 782 21.41 -13.39 34.09
N SER A 783 22.69 -13.25 33.73
CA SER A 783 23.57 -14.40 33.54
C SER A 783 25.06 -14.11 33.78
N SER A 784 25.76 -15.10 34.30
CA SER A 784 27.20 -15.12 34.52
C SER A 784 27.92 -15.86 33.38
N GLN A 785 29.14 -15.46 33.08
CA GLN A 785 30.03 -16.15 32.14
C GLN A 785 31.12 -16.97 32.85
N LYS A 786 31.03 -17.12 34.18
CA LYS A 786 32.04 -17.83 34.98
C LYS A 786 32.26 -19.28 34.51
N TYR A 787 31.21 -19.95 34.03
CA TYR A 787 31.26 -21.30 33.47
C TYR A 787 30.63 -21.33 32.07
N PRO A 788 31.33 -20.88 31.01
CA PRO A 788 30.74 -20.64 29.69
C PRO A 788 30.30 -21.92 28.97
N LYS A 789 30.80 -23.09 29.40
CA LYS A 789 30.42 -24.41 28.86
C LYS A 789 29.11 -24.94 29.45
N ILE A 790 28.62 -24.37 30.56
CA ILE A 790 27.40 -24.81 31.22
C ILE A 790 26.20 -24.08 30.62
N PRO A 791 25.21 -24.78 30.02
CA PRO A 791 24.09 -24.15 29.31
C PRO A 791 22.99 -23.63 30.25
N ALA A 792 23.35 -23.00 31.37
CA ALA A 792 22.43 -22.57 32.44
C ALA A 792 21.22 -21.77 31.93
N SER A 793 21.44 -20.78 31.06
CA SER A 793 20.35 -19.97 30.51
C SER A 793 19.40 -20.77 29.61
N HIS A 794 19.89 -21.78 28.87
CA HIS A 794 19.05 -22.58 27.98
C HIS A 794 18.15 -23.52 28.77
N LEU A 795 18.69 -24.17 29.79
CA LEU A 795 17.91 -25.04 30.67
C LEU A 795 16.92 -24.27 31.51
N LEU A 796 17.34 -23.12 32.06
CA LEU A 796 16.45 -22.28 32.83
C LEU A 796 15.22 -21.88 32.00
N GLN A 797 15.41 -21.47 30.75
CA GLN A 797 14.29 -21.13 29.87
C GLN A 797 13.42 -22.34 29.50
N TRP A 798 14.03 -23.52 29.32
CA TRP A 798 13.25 -24.74 29.09
C TRP A 798 12.38 -25.12 30.30
N GLU A 799 12.91 -25.02 31.52
CA GLU A 799 12.11 -25.22 32.75
C GLU A 799 11.01 -24.17 32.91
N VAL A 800 11.26 -22.92 32.48
CA VAL A 800 10.23 -21.88 32.44
C VAL A 800 9.12 -22.24 31.45
N ILE A 801 9.48 -22.74 30.25
CA ILE A 801 8.50 -23.17 29.23
C ILE A 801 7.62 -24.30 29.78
N LYS A 802 8.22 -25.31 30.44
CA LYS A 802 7.46 -26.40 31.08
C LYS A 802 6.55 -25.89 32.21
N GLU A 803 7.04 -24.98 33.05
CA GLU A 803 6.21 -24.37 34.10
C GLU A 803 5.05 -23.56 33.52
N ALA A 804 5.28 -22.79 32.45
CA ALA A 804 4.24 -22.02 31.79
C ALA A 804 3.15 -22.95 31.22
N LYS A 805 3.53 -24.06 30.58
CA LYS A 805 2.59 -25.10 30.11
C LYS A 805 1.81 -25.71 31.27
N LYS A 806 2.49 -26.08 32.37
CA LYS A 806 1.87 -26.62 33.59
C LYS A 806 0.82 -25.66 34.16
N ARG A 807 1.06 -24.35 34.06
CA ARG A 807 0.13 -23.28 34.47
C ARG A 807 -0.97 -22.97 33.45
N GLY A 808 -1.09 -23.74 32.37
CA GLY A 808 -2.10 -23.54 31.34
C GLY A 808 -1.85 -22.33 30.44
N CYS A 809 -0.61 -21.81 30.39
CA CYS A 809 -0.29 -20.72 29.48
C CYS A 809 -0.29 -21.21 28.02
N LYS A 810 -0.88 -20.43 27.13
CA LYS A 810 -0.92 -20.66 25.68
C LYS A 810 0.23 -20.00 24.94
N ILE A 811 0.78 -18.92 25.49
CA ILE A 811 1.85 -18.15 24.86
C ILE A 811 2.99 -17.95 25.85
N TYR A 812 4.22 -18.18 25.40
CA TYR A 812 5.43 -17.69 26.06
C TYR A 812 6.03 -16.54 25.25
N ASN A 813 5.96 -15.32 25.79
CA ASN A 813 6.47 -14.12 25.17
C ASN A 813 7.89 -13.84 25.71
N PHE A 814 8.88 -14.01 24.84
CA PHE A 814 10.30 -13.75 25.13
C PHE A 814 10.65 -12.26 25.26
N TRP A 815 9.65 -11.38 25.25
CA TRP A 815 9.77 -9.93 25.29
C TRP A 815 10.54 -9.39 24.08
N GLY A 816 11.15 -8.21 24.22
CA GLY A 816 11.70 -7.45 23.10
C GLY A 816 12.80 -8.14 22.30
N ILE A 817 12.69 -8.05 20.97
CA ILE A 817 13.74 -8.36 19.99
C ILE A 817 14.02 -7.14 19.09
N ILE A 818 15.13 -7.17 18.36
CA ILE A 818 15.51 -6.09 17.44
C ILE A 818 14.99 -6.35 16.03
N PRO A 819 14.74 -5.31 15.22
CA PRO A 819 14.48 -5.46 13.79
C PRO A 819 15.61 -6.21 13.06
N ILE A 820 15.28 -6.98 12.03
CA ILE A 820 16.25 -7.82 11.29
C ILE A 820 17.08 -6.97 10.31
N GLU A 821 16.66 -5.74 10.02
CA GLU A 821 17.39 -4.79 9.21
C GLU A 821 18.66 -4.32 9.98
N ASN A 822 19.85 -4.53 9.42
CA ASN A 822 21.16 -4.22 10.04
C ASN A 822 21.52 -5.02 11.31
N PHE A 823 20.93 -6.21 11.46
CA PHE A 823 20.98 -7.12 12.61
C PHE A 823 22.35 -7.30 13.31
N LYS A 824 23.45 -7.46 12.56
CA LYS A 824 24.77 -7.82 13.11
C LYS A 824 25.49 -6.70 13.87
N LYS A 825 25.10 -5.44 13.70
CA LYS A 825 25.79 -4.28 14.32
C LYS A 825 25.10 -3.78 15.59
N HIS A 826 23.94 -4.34 15.95
CA HIS A 826 23.14 -3.86 17.07
C HIS A 826 23.62 -4.46 18.41
N PRO A 827 23.69 -3.67 19.50
CA PRO A 827 24.17 -4.14 20.81
C PRO A 827 23.45 -5.39 21.35
N TRP A 828 22.17 -5.57 21.01
CA TRP A 828 21.31 -6.67 21.48
C TRP A 828 21.15 -7.84 20.50
N TYR A 829 22.03 -7.95 19.50
CA TYR A 829 22.04 -9.05 18.54
C TYR A 829 22.08 -10.43 19.21
N GLY A 830 23.02 -10.63 20.14
CA GLY A 830 23.20 -11.93 20.81
C GLY A 830 21.98 -12.35 21.64
N LEU A 831 21.33 -11.40 22.32
CA LEU A 831 20.12 -11.66 23.09
C LEU A 831 18.94 -12.03 22.18
N THR A 832 18.83 -11.37 21.02
CA THR A 832 17.79 -11.68 20.04
C THR A 832 17.98 -13.09 19.46
N LEU A 833 19.22 -13.45 19.10
CA LEU A 833 19.55 -14.80 18.65
C LEU A 833 19.25 -15.88 19.70
N PHE A 834 19.52 -15.60 20.97
CA PHE A 834 19.20 -16.51 22.07
C PHE A 834 17.70 -16.77 22.13
N LYS A 835 16.86 -15.73 22.14
CA LYS A 835 15.40 -15.84 22.18
C LYS A 835 14.84 -16.60 20.98
N MET A 836 15.28 -16.23 19.77
CA MET A 836 14.87 -16.91 18.52
C MET A 836 15.32 -18.37 18.46
N GLY A 837 16.33 -18.76 19.24
CA GLY A 837 16.84 -20.13 19.28
C GLY A 837 15.81 -21.16 19.77
N PHE A 838 14.80 -20.73 20.52
CA PHE A 838 13.74 -21.59 21.07
C PHE A 838 12.57 -21.84 20.10
N GLY A 839 12.66 -21.39 18.85
CA GLY A 839 11.53 -21.41 17.91
C GLY A 839 10.52 -20.32 18.22
N GLY A 840 9.41 -20.27 17.48
CA GLY A 840 8.37 -19.24 17.62
C GLY A 840 8.30 -18.27 16.45
N TYR A 841 7.63 -17.12 16.65
CA TYR A 841 7.36 -16.13 15.62
C TYR A 841 7.49 -14.69 16.14
N LYS A 842 7.71 -13.75 15.20
CA LYS A 842 7.79 -12.31 15.47
C LYS A 842 6.38 -11.71 15.56
N LYS A 843 6.16 -10.85 16.55
CA LYS A 843 4.98 -9.98 16.64
C LYS A 843 5.42 -8.52 16.70
N GLU A 844 4.81 -7.65 15.89
CA GLU A 844 5.18 -6.23 15.75
C GLU A 844 3.97 -5.32 15.96
N TYR A 845 4.14 -4.36 16.84
CA TYR A 845 3.11 -3.39 17.23
C TYR A 845 3.34 -2.04 16.56
N VAL A 846 2.32 -1.18 16.57
CA VAL A 846 2.48 0.23 16.19
C VAL A 846 3.56 0.83 17.07
N LYS A 847 4.54 1.50 16.44
CA LYS A 847 5.61 2.17 17.18
C LYS A 847 5.05 3.18 18.18
N THR A 848 5.78 3.39 19.26
CA THR A 848 5.48 4.36 20.31
C THR A 848 5.21 5.73 19.69
N GLN A 849 4.12 6.34 20.13
CA GLN A 849 3.56 7.58 19.61
C GLN A 849 3.65 8.69 20.66
N ASP A 850 4.09 9.88 20.26
CA ASP A 850 4.06 11.11 21.05
C ASP A 850 3.05 12.10 20.48
N LEU A 851 2.25 12.71 21.34
CA LEU A 851 1.42 13.87 21.02
C LEU A 851 2.00 15.10 21.74
N PRO A 852 2.63 16.04 21.00
CA PRO A 852 3.13 17.27 21.59
C PRO A 852 1.99 18.14 22.13
N LEU A 853 2.09 18.60 23.38
CA LEU A 853 1.13 19.53 23.98
C LEU A 853 1.71 20.93 24.22
N SER A 854 3.05 21.05 24.30
CA SER A 854 3.74 22.31 24.51
C SER A 854 5.08 22.38 23.77
N ILE A 855 5.66 23.58 23.67
CA ILE A 855 6.98 23.79 23.05
C ILE A 855 8.10 23.02 23.76
N ARG A 856 7.96 22.75 25.07
CA ARG A 856 8.93 22.01 25.89
C ARG A 856 9.20 20.60 25.36
N TYR A 857 8.22 19.99 24.70
CA TYR A 857 8.38 18.68 24.06
C TYR A 857 9.56 18.63 23.09
N TRP A 858 9.79 19.69 22.32
CA TRP A 858 10.79 19.70 21.26
C TRP A 858 12.23 19.64 21.79
N LEU A 859 12.48 20.17 23.00
CA LEU A 859 13.77 20.03 23.68
C LEU A 859 14.03 18.57 24.05
N THR A 860 13.03 17.89 24.60
CA THR A 860 13.10 16.45 24.93
C THR A 860 13.29 15.62 23.67
N PHE A 861 12.52 15.90 22.61
CA PHE A 861 12.61 15.20 21.34
C PHE A 861 14.01 15.30 20.71
N ALA A 862 14.59 16.51 20.66
CA ALA A 862 15.92 16.73 20.13
C ALA A 862 16.99 15.96 20.93
N PHE A 863 16.90 16.01 22.26
CA PHE A 863 17.81 15.29 23.14
C PHE A 863 17.71 13.77 22.96
N GLU A 864 16.51 13.22 22.90
CA GLU A 864 16.30 11.78 22.70
C GLU A 864 16.79 11.31 21.32
N LYS A 865 16.58 12.11 20.26
CA LYS A 865 17.17 11.86 18.93
C LYS A 865 18.70 11.78 18.97
N LEU A 866 19.35 12.72 19.66
CA LEU A 866 20.81 12.71 19.82
C LEU A 866 21.28 11.49 20.64
N ARG A 867 20.56 11.17 21.73
CA ARG A 867 20.85 10.01 22.57
C ARG A 867 20.70 8.70 21.80
N LYS A 868 19.68 8.56 20.95
CA LYS A 868 19.48 7.41 20.07
C LYS A 868 20.70 7.20 19.17
N LYS A 869 21.12 8.26 18.46
CA LYS A 869 22.31 8.24 17.59
C LYS A 869 23.59 7.86 18.34
N LYS A 870 23.82 8.45 19.53
CA LYS A 870 25.00 8.14 20.37
C LYS A 870 25.05 6.68 20.82
N ARG A 871 23.88 6.07 21.05
CA ARG A 871 23.75 4.69 21.55
C ARG A 871 23.75 3.61 20.46
N GLY A 872 23.83 4.00 19.18
CA GLY A 872 23.85 3.07 18.06
C GLY A 872 22.51 2.35 17.80
N PHE A 873 21.40 2.95 18.25
CA PHE A 873 20.02 2.51 17.99
C PHE A 873 19.42 3.14 16.73
#